data_AF-A0A9E2LV67-F1
#
_entry.id   AF-A0A9E2LV67-F1
#
_cell.length_a   1.000
_cell.length_b   1.000
_cell.length_c   1.000
_cell.angle_alpha   90.00
_cell.angle_beta   90.00
_cell.angle_gamma   90.00
#
_symmetry.space_group_name_H-M   'P 1'
#
loop_
_entity.id
_entity.type
_entity.pdbx_description
1 polymer ?
#
loop_
_entity_poly.entity_id
_entity_poly.type
_entity_poly.pdbx_seq_one_letter_code
_entity_poly.pdbx_strand_id
1 'polypeptide(L)'
;MKRLFHLSAALCLLYLFVACSGEAGVYQKPQPDVQGDSDTDVPVPVCEGGTDNDGDGYGPGCPAGPDCNDENPNVHPGRPEVCNNVDDNCNDQTDEGVINACGNCSTLCGTVEFGTDPLPLDGEDPNVNTEGVGRDPNGDIVITQSSDSFYFLWIANTNDLSVGTVSKVDTRTMREVARYFSVTCFSRPLAYYQSGSCLDTYGTAVQLISNSPSRTAVDFNFDVWVANRAFGGQASTTKISNNVGNCIDRNGDGVIQTSADRDNNGIITTDCDANGSPDNLGTICTNGLSEPEFYGLDDECVMLTTNYGMNNQLGRCVCLDKGSSDVGASNVWVATYQIHGSNPQSGTQNVFYQINGMTGEFMGFTLIPSNVNCYGCTVDGDGVLWVSSWGLTTYIDTVNPAHPVGRTIATSEAFGGTHAMYGITTDSENNIWYGGWNSNRVYRYRPHRLDRSDPTYFTELGAGTWTMIEYGAYTGGISADLRGFIWVANNNGFIARIPQSIADGAHDASVATQMNPTSFGGNMRGSGIDFDGHVWGVSHDTSTANRIELDAAGNATGNITTVPVGTNPYTYSDFTGYGLRNFTRPQGTFSYTFTSCPDSELPPTWYEVRWNGTTPPGTSISAFVQTSNDAASIRYAEIYGPWEASPADLSDVPGPVAPNPAWFIRVTFLLTTENRDITPILHDFDLVWECAFQGPEK
;
A
#
# COMPACT_ATOMS: atom_id res chain seq x y z
N MET A 1 -14.46 -7.98 -58.87
CA MET A 1 -15.93 -7.75 -58.87
C MET A 1 -16.21 -6.71 -57.78
N LYS A 2 -16.11 -5.40 -58.05
CA LYS A 2 -17.21 -4.45 -58.34
C LYS A 2 -18.47 -4.59 -57.46
N ARG A 3 -18.63 -3.70 -56.48
CA ARG A 3 -19.66 -2.62 -56.36
C ARG A 3 -19.56 -2.00 -54.95
N LEU A 4 -19.01 -0.79 -54.76
CA LEU A 4 -19.58 0.57 -54.94
C LEU A 4 -20.91 0.81 -54.20
N PHE A 5 -20.86 1.70 -53.20
CA PHE A 5 -21.60 2.96 -53.22
C PHE A 5 -20.70 4.12 -52.75
N HIS A 6 -20.66 5.15 -53.58
CA HIS A 6 -20.00 6.45 -53.43
C HIS A 6 -20.99 7.46 -52.82
N LEU A 7 -20.47 8.45 -52.09
CA LEU A 7 -20.58 9.90 -52.40
C LEU A 7 -19.52 10.61 -51.53
N SER A 8 -18.40 11.06 -52.11
CA SER A 8 -18.11 12.46 -52.57
C SER A 8 -17.95 13.46 -51.41
N ALA A 9 -16.95 14.34 -51.32
CA ALA A 9 -15.71 14.66 -52.03
C ALA A 9 -15.01 15.73 -51.13
N ALA A 10 -13.75 15.55 -50.72
CA ALA A 10 -12.52 16.12 -51.30
C ALA A 10 -12.13 17.55 -50.85
N LEU A 11 -10.86 17.66 -50.42
CA LEU A 11 -9.99 18.84 -50.13
C LEU A 11 -10.29 19.61 -48.82
N CYS A 12 -9.33 20.01 -47.99
CA CYS A 12 -7.95 20.45 -48.25
C CYS A 12 -7.03 20.25 -47.01
N LEU A 13 -5.73 20.00 -47.24
CA LEU A 13 -4.67 20.11 -46.21
C LEU A 13 -4.63 21.53 -45.61
N LEU A 14 -4.55 21.63 -44.29
CA LEU A 14 -3.68 22.57 -43.57
C LEU A 14 -3.51 22.06 -42.13
N TYR A 15 -2.27 21.73 -41.73
CA TYR A 15 -1.90 21.48 -40.34
C TYR A 15 -2.07 22.80 -39.55
N LEU A 16 -2.96 22.80 -38.55
CA LEU A 16 -3.00 23.81 -37.50
C LEU A 16 -3.24 23.11 -36.16
N PHE A 17 -2.39 23.46 -35.19
CA PHE A 17 -2.60 23.23 -33.77
C PHE A 17 -4.00 23.69 -33.36
N VAL A 18 -4.77 22.82 -32.69
CA VAL A 18 -6.02 23.18 -32.02
C VAL A 18 -5.75 23.11 -30.52
N ALA A 19 -5.62 24.29 -29.91
CA ALA A 19 -5.67 24.48 -28.47
C ALA A 19 -7.11 24.29 -27.98
N CYS A 20 -7.26 23.56 -26.87
CA CYS A 20 -8.53 23.42 -26.16
C CYS A 20 -8.82 24.72 -25.40
N SER A 21 -10.04 25.20 -25.53
CA SER A 21 -10.59 26.38 -24.87
C SER A 21 -11.05 26.05 -23.45
N GLY A 22 -10.31 26.51 -22.45
CA GLY A 22 -10.76 26.73 -21.08
C GLY A 22 -10.68 28.22 -20.77
N GLU A 23 -11.70 28.74 -20.10
CA GLU A 23 -11.96 30.17 -19.91
C GLU A 23 -10.82 30.86 -19.12
N ALA A 24 -10.02 31.66 -19.84
CA ALA A 24 -9.17 32.66 -19.22
C ALA A 24 -10.08 33.70 -18.55
N GLY A 25 -9.97 33.82 -17.22
CA GLY A 25 -10.42 34.99 -16.49
C GLY A 25 -9.97 36.24 -17.24
N VAL A 26 -10.94 37.11 -17.51
CA VAL A 26 -10.76 38.32 -18.32
C VAL A 26 -9.71 39.20 -17.66
N TYR A 27 -8.46 39.13 -18.11
CA TYR A 27 -7.47 40.15 -17.85
C TYR A 27 -7.92 41.40 -18.60
N GLN A 28 -8.58 42.31 -17.88
CA GLN A 28 -8.78 43.67 -18.35
C GLN A 28 -7.39 44.27 -18.52
N LYS A 29 -6.95 44.35 -19.78
CA LYS A 29 -5.75 45.04 -20.22
C LYS A 29 -5.72 46.41 -19.53
N PRO A 30 -4.61 46.83 -18.86
CA PRO A 30 -4.47 48.22 -18.46
C PRO A 30 -4.63 49.06 -19.73
N GLN A 31 -5.66 49.91 -19.74
CA GLN A 31 -5.79 50.92 -20.77
C GLN A 31 -4.47 51.72 -20.77
N PRO A 32 -3.80 51.93 -21.92
CA PRO A 32 -2.83 53.00 -21.99
C PRO A 32 -3.58 54.29 -21.67
N ASP A 33 -3.06 55.12 -20.76
CA ASP A 33 -3.65 56.41 -20.42
C ASP A 33 -3.96 57.19 -21.70
N VAL A 34 -5.23 57.17 -22.08
CA VAL A 34 -5.80 58.06 -23.07
C VAL A 34 -6.14 59.31 -22.28
N GLN A 35 -5.49 60.42 -22.60
CA GLN A 35 -5.88 61.74 -22.14
C GLN A 35 -7.41 61.91 -22.23
N GLY A 36 -8.08 61.89 -21.07
CA GLY A 36 -9.49 62.27 -20.93
C GLY A 36 -10.47 61.14 -20.64
N ASP A 37 -10.30 60.40 -19.54
CA ASP A 37 -11.44 59.76 -18.87
C ASP A 37 -12.04 60.74 -17.85
N SER A 38 -13.37 60.78 -17.81
CA SER A 38 -14.21 61.60 -16.97
C SER A 38 -14.92 60.72 -15.93
N ASP A 39 -14.15 59.97 -15.15
CA ASP A 39 -14.63 59.49 -13.87
C ASP A 39 -14.61 60.66 -12.89
N THR A 40 -15.55 60.70 -11.95
CA THR A 40 -15.66 61.78 -10.98
C THR A 40 -14.57 61.67 -9.93
N ASP A 41 -13.35 62.07 -10.31
CA ASP A 41 -12.27 62.37 -9.39
C ASP A 41 -12.80 63.44 -8.44
N VAL A 42 -12.95 63.08 -7.16
CA VAL A 42 -12.85 64.09 -6.12
C VAL A 42 -11.49 64.75 -6.37
N PRO A 43 -11.42 66.05 -6.70
CA PRO A 43 -10.14 66.67 -6.97
C PRO A 43 -9.27 66.47 -5.73
N VAL A 44 -8.20 65.68 -5.85
CA VAL A 44 -7.23 65.56 -4.77
C VAL A 44 -6.78 67.00 -4.48
N PRO A 45 -6.97 67.50 -3.25
CA PRO A 45 -6.71 68.90 -2.97
C PRO A 45 -5.27 69.24 -3.33
N VAL A 46 -5.08 70.27 -4.17
CA VAL A 46 -3.76 70.77 -4.51
C VAL A 46 -2.99 71.02 -3.21
N CYS A 47 -1.75 70.52 -3.13
CA CYS A 47 -0.91 70.65 -1.95
C CYS A 47 -0.46 72.12 -1.72
N GLU A 48 -1.38 72.96 -1.23
CA GLU A 48 -1.11 74.35 -0.90
C GLU A 48 -0.45 74.44 0.49
N GLY A 49 0.87 74.31 0.52
CA GLY A 49 1.69 74.53 1.73
C GLY A 49 2.46 73.31 2.25
N GLY A 50 2.43 72.19 1.54
CA GLY A 50 3.30 71.03 1.74
C GLY A 50 4.33 70.85 0.64
N THR A 51 5.07 69.75 0.71
CA THR A 51 5.92 69.24 -0.37
C THR A 51 5.20 68.06 -1.02
N ASP A 52 5.09 68.08 -2.34
CA ASP A 52 4.49 67.06 -3.21
C ASP A 52 5.41 67.02 -4.45
N ASN A 53 6.39 66.09 -4.48
CA ASN A 53 7.43 66.15 -5.54
C ASN A 53 7.04 65.42 -6.82
N ASP A 54 6.08 64.50 -6.77
CA ASP A 54 5.62 63.74 -7.93
C ASP A 54 4.26 64.21 -8.48
N GLY A 55 3.54 65.06 -7.76
CA GLY A 55 2.35 65.76 -8.19
C GLY A 55 1.06 64.97 -8.04
N ASP A 56 1.01 63.95 -7.18
CA ASP A 56 -0.18 63.14 -6.93
C ASP A 56 -1.13 63.74 -5.86
N GLY A 57 -0.70 64.82 -5.20
CA GLY A 57 -1.46 65.56 -4.20
C GLY A 57 -1.26 65.08 -2.75
N TYR A 58 -0.45 64.05 -2.54
CA TYR A 58 0.01 63.58 -1.23
C TYR A 58 1.44 64.10 -0.97
N GLY A 59 1.87 64.03 0.29
CA GLY A 59 3.21 64.47 0.69
C GLY A 59 3.25 65.26 1.99
N PRO A 60 4.45 65.56 2.54
CA PRO A 60 4.60 66.23 3.83
C PRO A 60 3.90 67.59 3.88
N GLY A 61 2.79 67.68 4.63
CA GLY A 61 2.02 68.91 4.80
C GLY A 61 0.90 69.11 3.77
N CYS A 62 0.66 68.13 2.89
CA CYS A 62 -0.45 68.15 1.95
C CYS A 62 -1.80 67.81 2.62
N PRO A 63 -2.93 68.36 2.14
CA PRO A 63 -4.25 68.08 2.73
C PRO A 63 -4.73 66.63 2.55
N ALA A 64 -4.25 65.93 1.51
CA ALA A 64 -4.61 64.54 1.24
C ALA A 64 -3.95 63.55 2.22
N GLY A 65 -2.83 63.94 2.84
CA GLY A 65 -2.12 63.15 3.83
C GLY A 65 -0.62 63.07 3.53
N PRO A 66 0.19 62.60 4.50
CA PRO A 66 1.60 62.31 4.25
C PRO A 66 1.75 61.13 3.29
N ASP A 67 2.72 61.22 2.41
CA ASP A 67 3.13 60.14 1.52
C ASP A 67 4.35 59.41 2.08
N CYS A 68 4.35 58.08 2.00
CA CYS A 68 5.48 57.24 2.34
C CYS A 68 6.60 57.27 1.28
N ASN A 69 6.29 57.65 0.03
CA ASN A 69 7.27 57.86 -1.04
C ASN A 69 6.90 59.01 -2.00
N ASP A 70 7.12 60.24 -1.52
CA ASP A 70 6.86 61.55 -2.17
C ASP A 70 7.66 61.81 -3.48
N GLU A 71 8.26 60.79 -4.09
CA GLU A 71 8.92 60.83 -5.40
C GLU A 71 8.28 59.85 -6.42
N ASN A 72 7.27 59.07 -6.02
CA ASN A 72 6.59 58.09 -6.87
C ASN A 72 5.06 58.25 -6.81
N PRO A 73 4.40 58.75 -7.87
CA PRO A 73 2.96 59.06 -7.87
C PRO A 73 2.06 57.80 -7.88
N ASN A 74 2.66 56.61 -7.78
CA ASN A 74 1.97 55.34 -7.60
C ASN A 74 2.01 54.84 -6.16
N VAL A 75 2.68 55.55 -5.26
CA VAL A 75 2.77 55.20 -3.83
C VAL A 75 2.15 56.34 -3.05
N HIS A 76 0.96 56.13 -2.48
CA HIS A 76 0.27 57.14 -1.68
C HIS A 76 -0.88 56.52 -0.87
N PRO A 77 -1.34 57.13 0.23
CA PRO A 77 -2.47 56.66 1.01
C PRO A 77 -3.70 56.26 0.16
N GLY A 78 -4.15 55.02 0.33
CA GLY A 78 -5.37 54.51 -0.32
C GLY A 78 -5.23 54.08 -1.78
N ARG A 79 -4.00 53.98 -2.32
CA ARG A 79 -3.72 53.32 -3.59
C ARG A 79 -4.13 51.83 -3.55
N PRO A 80 -4.54 51.20 -4.66
CA PRO A 80 -4.56 49.74 -4.76
C PRO A 80 -3.13 49.17 -4.86
N GLU A 81 -2.82 48.13 -4.08
CA GLU A 81 -1.55 47.41 -4.17
C GLU A 81 -1.29 46.81 -5.56
N VAL A 82 -0.04 46.80 -5.97
CA VAL A 82 0.47 46.08 -7.15
C VAL A 82 1.65 45.25 -6.70
N CYS A 83 1.66 43.94 -7.00
CA CYS A 83 2.73 43.04 -6.56
C CYS A 83 4.13 43.47 -7.08
N ASN A 84 4.83 44.30 -6.31
CA ASN A 84 6.07 44.97 -6.70
C ASN A 84 7.07 45.08 -5.53
N ASN A 85 6.75 44.56 -4.35
CA ASN A 85 7.52 44.67 -3.10
C ASN A 85 7.62 46.10 -2.54
N VAL A 86 6.63 46.93 -2.82
CA VAL A 86 6.46 48.29 -2.31
C VAL A 86 5.08 48.36 -1.63
N ASP A 87 5.01 49.03 -0.48
CA ASP A 87 3.73 49.43 0.13
C ASP A 87 3.17 50.60 -0.70
N ASP A 88 2.32 50.29 -1.69
CA ASP A 88 1.79 51.30 -2.61
C ASP A 88 0.76 52.19 -1.90
N ASN A 89 0.11 51.70 -0.84
CA ASN A 89 -0.99 52.40 -0.19
C ASN A 89 -0.66 53.02 1.18
N CYS A 90 0.61 52.95 1.57
CA CYS A 90 1.19 53.50 2.79
C CYS A 90 0.47 53.04 4.07
N ASN A 91 0.11 51.76 4.18
CA ASN A 91 -0.55 51.19 5.36
C ASN A 91 0.35 50.30 6.24
N ASP A 92 1.66 50.30 5.98
CA ASP A 92 2.68 49.47 6.62
C ASP A 92 2.55 47.96 6.29
N GLN A 93 1.78 47.59 5.27
CA GLN A 93 1.73 46.26 4.66
C GLN A 93 2.23 46.38 3.22
N THR A 94 2.76 45.28 2.68
CA THR A 94 3.36 45.27 1.35
C THR A 94 2.69 44.19 0.54
N ASP A 95 2.19 44.55 -0.64
CA ASP A 95 1.57 43.65 -1.61
C ASP A 95 0.37 42.86 -1.04
N GLU A 96 -0.33 43.39 -0.03
CA GLU A 96 -1.46 42.67 0.58
C GLU A 96 -2.61 42.48 -0.41
N GLY A 97 -3.09 41.24 -0.49
CA GLY A 97 -4.14 40.86 -1.43
C GLY A 97 -3.70 40.75 -2.89
N VAL A 98 -2.42 40.98 -3.22
CA VAL A 98 -1.88 40.85 -4.60
C VAL A 98 -0.72 39.86 -4.76
N ILE A 99 -0.23 39.26 -3.67
CA ILE A 99 0.75 38.15 -3.71
C ILE A 99 0.23 36.92 -4.46
N ASN A 100 1.14 36.22 -5.15
CA ASN A 100 0.85 34.97 -5.86
C ASN A 100 0.69 33.78 -4.89
N ALA A 101 0.45 32.59 -5.43
CA ALA A 101 0.25 31.37 -4.65
C ALA A 101 1.47 30.96 -3.78
N CYS A 102 2.68 31.39 -4.14
CA CYS A 102 3.93 31.16 -3.41
C CYS A 102 4.15 32.20 -2.30
N GLY A 103 3.19 33.12 -2.08
CA GLY A 103 3.25 34.14 -1.05
C GLY A 103 4.20 35.30 -1.36
N ASN A 104 4.57 35.50 -2.63
CA ASN A 104 5.49 36.54 -3.07
C ASN A 104 5.08 37.14 -4.43
N CYS A 105 5.89 38.03 -5.00
CA CYS A 105 5.65 38.62 -6.33
C CYS A 105 6.42 37.94 -7.48
N SER A 106 6.95 36.74 -7.26
CA SER A 106 7.73 36.02 -8.26
C SER A 106 6.89 35.59 -9.45
N THR A 107 7.34 35.92 -10.66
CA THR A 107 6.72 35.40 -11.90
C THR A 107 7.11 33.94 -12.18
N LEU A 108 7.97 33.35 -11.35
CA LEU A 108 8.40 31.96 -11.44
C LEU A 108 7.55 31.00 -10.58
N CYS A 109 6.55 31.55 -9.87
CA CYS A 109 5.58 30.75 -9.14
C CYS A 109 4.67 30.00 -10.11
N GLY A 110 4.55 28.69 -9.93
CA GLY A 110 3.68 27.80 -10.66
C GLY A 110 2.64 27.17 -9.76
N THR A 111 1.47 26.92 -10.34
CA THR A 111 0.41 26.09 -9.76
C THR A 111 -0.10 25.10 -10.80
N VAL A 112 -0.53 23.93 -10.36
CA VAL A 112 -1.20 22.94 -11.21
C VAL A 112 -2.35 22.34 -10.41
N GLU A 113 -3.52 22.30 -11.03
CA GLU A 113 -4.74 21.73 -10.48
C GLU A 113 -4.97 20.35 -11.08
N PHE A 114 -5.22 19.35 -10.24
CA PHE A 114 -5.60 17.99 -10.60
C PHE A 114 -7.04 17.74 -10.17
N GLY A 115 -7.86 17.10 -11.01
CA GLY A 115 -9.26 16.80 -10.70
C GLY A 115 -10.29 17.59 -11.53
N THR A 116 -9.86 18.51 -12.41
CA THR A 116 -10.77 19.16 -13.40
C THR A 116 -11.24 18.19 -14.51
N ASP A 117 -10.57 17.04 -14.61
CA ASP A 117 -10.93 15.79 -15.30
C ASP A 117 -10.70 14.68 -14.25
N PRO A 118 -11.41 13.53 -14.26
CA PRO A 118 -11.35 12.54 -13.17
C PRO A 118 -9.90 12.19 -12.80
N LEU A 119 -9.57 12.25 -11.51
CA LEU A 119 -8.22 11.95 -11.03
C LEU A 119 -7.75 10.58 -11.57
N PRO A 120 -6.60 10.48 -12.28
CA PRO A 120 -6.14 9.23 -12.92
C PRO A 120 -6.08 8.06 -11.93
N LEU A 121 -6.43 6.84 -12.36
CA LEU A 121 -6.17 5.62 -11.58
C LEU A 121 -4.89 4.93 -12.06
N ASP A 122 -4.38 3.98 -11.27
CA ASP A 122 -3.22 3.17 -11.66
C ASP A 122 -3.47 2.48 -13.03
N GLY A 123 -2.45 2.51 -13.90
CA GLY A 123 -2.52 2.05 -15.29
C GLY A 123 -3.05 3.07 -16.30
N GLU A 124 -3.70 4.15 -15.88
CA GLU A 124 -4.11 5.26 -16.76
C GLU A 124 -3.00 6.31 -16.93
N ASP A 125 -2.24 6.56 -15.85
CA ASP A 125 -1.09 7.47 -15.83
C ASP A 125 0.09 6.79 -15.09
N PRO A 126 1.30 6.70 -15.69
CA PRO A 126 2.46 6.08 -15.04
C PRO A 126 2.96 6.82 -13.79
N ASN A 127 2.52 8.05 -13.55
CA ASN A 127 2.84 8.83 -12.36
C ASN A 127 1.89 8.59 -11.19
N VAL A 128 0.78 7.88 -11.44
CA VAL A 128 -0.21 7.52 -10.44
C VAL A 128 0.10 6.16 -9.86
N ASN A 129 -0.07 6.06 -8.54
CA ASN A 129 -0.14 4.80 -7.84
C ASN A 129 -1.32 4.83 -6.87
N THR A 130 -2.31 3.97 -7.09
CA THR A 130 -3.51 3.85 -6.26
C THR A 130 -3.58 2.51 -5.59
N GLU A 131 -3.93 2.46 -4.31
CA GLU A 131 -4.09 1.22 -3.56
C GLU A 131 -5.32 1.26 -2.68
N GLY A 132 -6.26 0.33 -2.83
CA GLY A 132 -7.47 0.37 -1.99
C GLY A 132 -8.45 1.48 -2.33
N VAL A 133 -8.17 2.26 -3.37
CA VAL A 133 -9.04 3.33 -3.86
C VAL A 133 -9.46 3.09 -5.30
N GLY A 134 -10.59 3.69 -5.66
CA GLY A 134 -11.12 3.70 -7.02
C GLY A 134 -11.91 4.98 -7.23
N ARG A 135 -12.56 5.08 -8.39
CA ARG A 135 -13.42 6.22 -8.72
C ARG A 135 -14.87 5.95 -8.36
N ASP A 136 -15.52 6.93 -7.76
CA ASP A 136 -16.97 6.97 -7.66
C ASP A 136 -17.61 7.40 -9.02
N PRO A 137 -18.95 7.41 -9.15
CA PRO A 137 -19.62 7.84 -10.38
C PRO A 137 -19.37 9.29 -10.82
N ASN A 138 -18.88 10.15 -9.93
CA ASN A 138 -18.53 11.54 -10.24
C ASN A 138 -17.08 11.68 -10.71
N GLY A 139 -16.27 10.62 -10.57
CA GLY A 139 -14.85 10.62 -10.92
C GLY A 139 -13.94 10.92 -9.72
N ASP A 140 -14.51 11.01 -8.51
CA ASP A 140 -13.79 11.30 -7.27
C ASP A 140 -13.13 10.03 -6.71
N ILE A 141 -12.04 10.19 -5.96
CA ILE A 141 -11.31 9.08 -5.36
C ILE A 141 -11.96 8.67 -4.03
N VAL A 142 -12.32 7.39 -3.92
CA VAL A 142 -12.94 6.78 -2.74
C VAL A 142 -12.28 5.43 -2.41
N ILE A 143 -12.37 4.97 -1.16
CA ILE A 143 -11.96 3.61 -0.80
C ILE A 143 -12.85 2.61 -1.57
N THR A 144 -12.24 1.69 -2.32
CA THR A 144 -12.93 0.68 -3.14
C THR A 144 -12.49 -0.75 -2.81
N GLN A 145 -13.37 -1.70 -3.10
CA GLN A 145 -13.09 -3.14 -3.08
C GLN A 145 -12.89 -3.74 -4.48
N SER A 146 -12.87 -2.92 -5.55
CA SER A 146 -12.53 -3.33 -6.92
C SER A 146 -11.40 -2.47 -7.52
N SER A 147 -10.19 -3.02 -7.66
CA SER A 147 -9.04 -2.44 -8.37
C SER A 147 -8.27 -3.57 -9.06
N ASP A 148 -7.51 -3.26 -10.13
CA ASP A 148 -6.74 -4.25 -10.88
C ASP A 148 -5.67 -4.98 -10.08
N SER A 149 -5.21 -4.39 -8.98
CA SER A 149 -4.27 -5.02 -8.05
C SER A 149 -4.91 -6.11 -7.17
N PHE A 150 -6.25 -6.18 -7.10
CA PHE A 150 -6.96 -7.06 -6.16
C PHE A 150 -7.10 -8.51 -6.61
N TYR A 151 -6.69 -8.82 -7.84
CA TYR A 151 -7.06 -10.06 -8.50
C TYR A 151 -6.01 -11.17 -8.38
N PHE A 152 -5.05 -11.08 -7.46
CA PHE A 152 -3.97 -12.07 -7.34
C PHE A 152 -3.99 -12.90 -6.05
N LEU A 153 -3.70 -14.19 -6.18
CA LEU A 153 -3.40 -15.09 -5.06
C LEU A 153 -1.91 -15.40 -5.03
N TRP A 154 -1.34 -15.50 -3.83
CA TRP A 154 0.08 -15.81 -3.63
C TRP A 154 0.29 -17.08 -2.83
N ILE A 155 0.68 -18.16 -3.52
CA ILE A 155 0.71 -19.51 -2.96
C ILE A 155 2.15 -19.97 -2.81
N ALA A 156 2.61 -20.10 -1.56
CA ALA A 156 3.88 -20.72 -1.20
C ALA A 156 3.89 -22.24 -1.45
N ASN A 157 4.89 -22.70 -2.20
CA ASN A 157 5.13 -24.08 -2.61
C ASN A 157 6.37 -24.63 -1.90
N THR A 158 6.18 -25.56 -0.95
CA THR A 158 7.25 -25.88 0.01
C THR A 158 8.43 -26.61 -0.60
N ASN A 159 8.19 -27.53 -1.54
CA ASN A 159 9.22 -28.45 -2.02
C ASN A 159 9.61 -28.17 -3.47
N ASP A 160 9.02 -27.13 -4.06
CA ASP A 160 9.17 -26.84 -5.47
C ASP A 160 10.60 -26.43 -5.81
N LEU A 161 11.16 -27.03 -6.86
CA LEU A 161 12.53 -26.77 -7.36
C LEU A 161 13.64 -26.90 -6.30
N SER A 162 13.43 -27.66 -5.22
CA SER A 162 14.35 -27.82 -4.06
C SER A 162 14.64 -26.54 -3.26
N VAL A 163 14.40 -25.35 -3.81
CA VAL A 163 14.52 -24.06 -3.13
C VAL A 163 13.24 -23.76 -2.37
N GLY A 164 12.09 -23.97 -3.01
CA GLY A 164 10.78 -23.48 -2.60
C GLY A 164 10.38 -22.23 -3.39
N THR A 165 9.18 -22.23 -3.96
CA THR A 165 8.67 -21.18 -4.84
C THR A 165 7.39 -20.55 -4.31
N VAL A 166 6.93 -19.49 -4.97
CA VAL A 166 5.65 -18.84 -4.74
C VAL A 166 4.97 -18.65 -6.09
N SER A 167 3.76 -19.20 -6.24
CA SER A 167 2.91 -19.04 -7.41
C SER A 167 2.04 -17.79 -7.28
N LYS A 168 1.99 -16.97 -8.33
CA LYS A 168 1.06 -15.85 -8.48
C LYS A 168 -0.07 -16.27 -9.41
N VAL A 169 -1.31 -16.24 -8.93
CA VAL A 169 -2.49 -16.68 -9.70
C VAL A 169 -3.43 -15.52 -9.93
N ASP A 170 -3.82 -15.25 -11.17
CA ASP A 170 -4.86 -14.25 -11.49
C ASP A 170 -6.25 -14.91 -11.38
N THR A 171 -7.09 -14.34 -10.53
CA THR A 171 -8.44 -14.81 -10.18
C THR A 171 -9.49 -14.49 -11.24
N ARG A 172 -9.21 -13.61 -12.21
CA ARG A 172 -10.10 -13.31 -13.33
C ARG A 172 -9.87 -14.29 -14.48
N THR A 173 -8.59 -14.50 -14.81
CA THR A 173 -8.20 -15.38 -15.92
C THR A 173 -8.09 -16.84 -15.51
N MET A 174 -8.02 -17.11 -14.20
CA MET A 174 -7.92 -18.44 -13.60
C MET A 174 -6.65 -19.17 -14.00
N ARG A 175 -5.52 -18.46 -13.94
CA ARG A 175 -4.21 -18.93 -14.42
C ARG A 175 -3.10 -18.58 -13.44
N GLU A 176 -2.12 -19.46 -13.34
CA GLU A 176 -0.83 -19.07 -12.77
C GLU A 176 -0.15 -18.12 -13.78
N VAL A 177 0.06 -16.87 -13.37
CA VAL A 177 0.61 -15.83 -14.25
C VAL A 177 2.09 -15.57 -14.01
N ALA A 178 2.64 -16.02 -12.88
CA ALA A 178 4.06 -15.98 -12.57
C ALA A 178 4.42 -16.96 -11.45
N ARG A 179 5.70 -17.32 -11.36
CA ARG A 179 6.25 -18.13 -10.27
C ARG A 179 7.63 -17.60 -9.90
N TYR A 180 7.89 -17.48 -8.61
CA TYR A 180 9.12 -16.88 -8.10
C TYR A 180 9.82 -17.81 -7.13
N PHE A 181 11.15 -17.75 -7.04
CA PHE A 181 11.81 -18.29 -5.86
C PHE A 181 11.39 -17.50 -4.62
N SER A 182 11.31 -18.20 -3.48
CA SER A 182 10.95 -17.60 -2.19
C SER A 182 12.08 -16.81 -1.52
N VAL A 183 13.17 -16.55 -2.24
CA VAL A 183 14.37 -15.82 -1.80
C VAL A 183 15.01 -15.10 -2.98
N THR A 184 15.77 -14.04 -2.71
CA THR A 184 16.60 -13.34 -3.70
C THR A 184 18.03 -13.17 -3.22
N CYS A 185 18.95 -13.01 -4.17
CA CYS A 185 20.34 -12.64 -3.90
C CYS A 185 20.58 -11.13 -4.00
N PHE A 186 19.54 -10.35 -4.28
CA PHE A 186 19.62 -8.92 -4.53
C PHE A 186 18.97 -8.07 -3.43
N SER A 187 19.04 -8.53 -2.19
CA SER A 187 18.45 -7.86 -1.03
C SER A 187 19.14 -6.52 -0.69
N ARG A 188 20.23 -6.15 -1.37
CA ARG A 188 21.01 -4.94 -1.14
C ARG A 188 20.96 -4.03 -2.38
N PRO A 189 20.95 -2.69 -2.22
CA PRO A 189 20.98 -1.75 -3.33
C PRO A 189 22.16 -1.98 -4.30
N LEU A 190 21.95 -1.60 -5.57
CA LEU A 190 22.71 -1.78 -6.83
C LEU A 190 24.26 -1.83 -6.82
N ALA A 191 24.95 -1.50 -5.71
CA ALA A 191 26.41 -1.56 -5.62
C ALA A 191 26.98 -2.99 -5.53
N TYR A 192 26.14 -4.02 -5.48
CA TYR A 192 26.55 -5.38 -5.16
C TYR A 192 25.76 -6.44 -5.95
N TYR A 193 25.90 -6.46 -7.28
CA TYR A 193 25.91 -7.75 -7.98
C TYR A 193 27.16 -8.50 -7.50
N GLN A 194 27.09 -9.13 -6.32
CA GLN A 194 28.19 -9.93 -5.82
C GLN A 194 28.18 -11.24 -6.57
N SER A 195 28.95 -11.28 -7.67
CA SER A 195 29.42 -12.51 -8.29
C SER A 195 29.78 -13.54 -7.21
N GLY A 196 28.87 -14.47 -6.94
CA GLY A 196 29.07 -15.62 -6.06
C GLY A 196 28.68 -15.47 -4.57
N SER A 197 28.01 -14.41 -4.11
CA SER A 197 27.52 -14.34 -2.71
C SER A 197 26.06 -13.88 -2.62
N CYS A 198 25.16 -14.80 -2.26
CA CYS A 198 23.74 -14.53 -2.05
C CYS A 198 23.53 -14.05 -0.60
N LEU A 199 23.33 -12.75 -0.42
CA LEU A 199 23.25 -12.11 0.90
C LEU A 199 21.88 -11.45 1.14
N ASP A 200 21.47 -11.43 2.40
CA ASP A 200 20.26 -10.77 2.87
C ASP A 200 20.47 -9.24 2.98
N THR A 201 19.44 -8.51 3.41
CA THR A 201 19.47 -7.05 3.62
C THR A 201 20.67 -6.58 4.47
N TYR A 202 21.18 -7.44 5.36
CA TYR A 202 22.29 -7.13 6.28
C TYR A 202 23.64 -7.72 5.87
N GLY A 203 23.73 -8.37 4.70
CA GLY A 203 24.99 -8.97 4.23
C GLY A 203 25.27 -10.37 4.81
N THR A 204 24.26 -11.05 5.36
CA THR A 204 24.36 -12.43 5.84
C THR A 204 23.96 -13.41 4.74
N ALA A 205 24.62 -14.56 4.65
CA ALA A 205 24.31 -15.56 3.62
C ALA A 205 22.85 -16.03 3.67
N VAL A 206 22.17 -16.00 2.53
CA VAL A 206 20.81 -16.52 2.35
C VAL A 206 20.88 -18.00 2.04
N GLN A 207 19.98 -18.78 2.65
CA GLN A 207 19.82 -20.19 2.32
C GLN A 207 19.17 -20.34 0.94
N LEU A 208 19.79 -21.15 0.08
CA LEU A 208 19.34 -21.34 -1.32
C LEU A 208 18.73 -22.71 -1.61
N ILE A 209 18.61 -23.57 -0.60
CA ILE A 209 18.02 -24.90 -0.71
C ILE A 209 17.15 -25.17 0.51
N SER A 210 16.08 -25.94 0.36
CA SER A 210 15.19 -26.32 1.47
C SER A 210 14.64 -25.12 2.27
N ASN A 211 14.38 -23.98 1.61
CA ASN A 211 13.74 -22.83 2.28
C ASN A 211 12.32 -23.15 2.73
N SER A 212 11.63 -24.02 2.00
CA SER A 212 10.34 -24.57 2.39
C SER A 212 9.34 -23.50 2.83
N PRO A 213 9.03 -22.53 1.93
CA PRO A 213 8.06 -21.48 2.20
C PRO A 213 6.73 -22.11 2.59
N SER A 214 6.00 -21.44 3.47
CA SER A 214 4.83 -22.06 4.11
C SER A 214 3.73 -21.09 4.48
N ARG A 215 3.97 -19.79 4.37
CA ARG A 215 2.97 -18.76 4.63
C ARG A 215 3.27 -17.58 3.75
N THR A 216 2.20 -16.93 3.36
CA THR A 216 2.17 -15.66 2.67
C THR A 216 1.28 -14.69 3.43
N ALA A 217 1.65 -13.42 3.45
CA ALA A 217 0.81 -12.32 3.87
C ALA A 217 0.91 -11.24 2.80
N VAL A 218 -0.21 -10.80 2.27
CA VAL A 218 -0.26 -9.87 1.14
C VAL A 218 -0.55 -8.47 1.68
N ASP A 219 0.29 -7.50 1.33
CA ASP A 219 0.19 -6.12 1.81
C ASP A 219 -0.75 -5.26 0.96
N PHE A 220 -0.80 -3.95 1.24
CA PHE A 220 -1.65 -3.01 0.50
C PHE A 220 -1.19 -2.81 -0.94
N ASN A 221 0.10 -2.95 -1.22
CA ASN A 221 0.64 -2.91 -2.58
C ASN A 221 0.32 -4.21 -3.36
N PHE A 222 -0.32 -5.18 -2.68
CA PHE A 222 -0.47 -6.57 -3.10
C PHE A 222 0.84 -7.32 -3.24
N ASP A 223 1.92 -6.72 -2.75
CA ASP A 223 3.19 -7.37 -2.63
C ASP A 223 3.04 -8.48 -1.58
N VAL A 224 3.65 -9.62 -1.84
CA VAL A 224 3.59 -10.74 -0.90
C VAL A 224 4.83 -10.77 -0.03
N TRP A 225 4.59 -10.90 1.28
CA TRP A 225 5.57 -11.32 2.25
C TRP A 225 5.50 -12.81 2.48
N VAL A 226 6.63 -13.49 2.35
CA VAL A 226 6.73 -14.96 2.41
C VAL A 226 7.59 -15.34 3.60
N ALA A 227 7.16 -16.31 4.41
CA ALA A 227 7.98 -16.88 5.48
C ALA A 227 8.59 -18.24 5.08
N ASN A 228 9.92 -18.29 5.12
CA ASN A 228 10.73 -19.46 4.85
C ASN A 228 11.07 -20.20 6.15
N ARG A 229 10.81 -21.52 6.17
CA ARG A 229 11.16 -22.37 7.31
C ARG A 229 12.64 -22.69 7.37
N ALA A 230 13.30 -22.78 6.21
CA ALA A 230 14.73 -23.01 6.07
C ALA A 230 15.25 -24.19 6.89
N PHE A 231 14.77 -25.40 6.58
CA PHE A 231 15.24 -26.60 7.29
C PHE A 231 16.75 -26.77 7.11
N GLY A 232 17.48 -26.98 8.21
CA GLY A 232 18.94 -27.13 8.18
C GLY A 232 19.72 -25.81 8.20
N GLY A 233 19.07 -24.65 8.08
CA GLY A 233 19.72 -23.34 8.18
C GLY A 233 18.79 -22.25 8.72
N GLN A 234 18.93 -21.01 8.24
CA GLN A 234 18.34 -19.84 8.89
C GLN A 234 17.02 -19.42 8.25
N ALA A 235 16.00 -19.18 9.07
CA ALA A 235 14.72 -18.65 8.59
C ALA A 235 14.91 -17.28 7.92
N SER A 236 14.05 -16.98 6.96
CA SER A 236 14.05 -15.72 6.25
C SER A 236 12.64 -15.31 5.86
N THR A 237 12.46 -14.02 5.59
CA THR A 237 11.26 -13.52 4.95
C THR A 237 11.61 -12.75 3.69
N THR A 238 10.76 -12.87 2.68
CA THR A 238 11.01 -12.30 1.35
C THR A 238 9.81 -11.50 0.91
N LYS A 239 10.04 -10.31 0.34
CA LYS A 239 9.03 -9.49 -0.30
C LYS A 239 9.10 -9.67 -1.81
N ILE A 240 7.95 -9.90 -2.45
CA ILE A 240 7.82 -9.99 -3.92
C ILE A 240 6.79 -8.96 -4.37
N SER A 241 7.17 -8.11 -5.32
CA SER A 241 6.33 -7.04 -5.84
C SER A 241 5.19 -7.60 -6.70
N ASN A 242 3.98 -7.07 -6.52
CA ASN A 242 2.86 -7.33 -7.42
C ASN A 242 2.92 -6.48 -8.69
N ASN A 243 3.24 -5.19 -8.53
CA ASN A 243 3.29 -4.23 -9.63
C ASN A 243 4.71 -4.19 -10.23
N VAL A 244 4.81 -4.40 -11.54
CA VAL A 244 6.08 -4.38 -12.28
C VAL A 244 6.78 -3.02 -12.17
N GLY A 245 6.02 -1.93 -12.09
CA GLY A 245 6.57 -0.56 -11.91
C GLY A 245 7.27 -0.35 -10.56
N ASN A 246 6.98 -1.17 -9.56
CA ASN A 246 7.64 -1.14 -8.25
C ASN A 246 8.92 -1.99 -8.20
N CYS A 247 9.15 -2.83 -9.21
CA CYS A 247 10.34 -3.66 -9.31
C CYS A 247 11.58 -2.78 -9.54
N ILE A 248 12.76 -3.37 -9.31
CA ILE A 248 14.03 -2.66 -9.42
C ILE A 248 14.77 -3.28 -10.59
N ASP A 249 15.06 -2.50 -11.63
CA ASP A 249 15.99 -2.89 -12.68
C ASP A 249 17.39 -2.98 -12.04
N ARG A 250 17.84 -4.20 -11.81
CA ARG A 250 19.05 -4.50 -11.03
C ARG A 250 20.27 -4.66 -11.89
N ASN A 251 20.10 -5.09 -13.13
CA ASN A 251 21.21 -5.22 -14.06
C ASN A 251 21.47 -3.90 -14.83
N GLY A 252 20.55 -2.93 -14.73
CA GLY A 252 20.68 -1.59 -15.30
C GLY A 252 20.52 -1.57 -16.81
N ASP A 253 19.81 -2.55 -17.39
CA ASP A 253 19.63 -2.66 -18.83
C ASP A 253 18.42 -1.88 -19.37
N GLY A 254 17.64 -1.26 -18.48
CA GLY A 254 16.48 -0.43 -18.79
C GLY A 254 15.18 -1.22 -18.94
N VAL A 255 15.17 -2.52 -18.66
CA VAL A 255 13.99 -3.38 -18.76
C VAL A 255 13.83 -4.18 -17.47
N ILE A 256 12.60 -4.30 -16.96
CA ILE A 256 12.34 -5.20 -15.83
C ILE A 256 12.23 -6.65 -16.31
N GLN A 257 13.15 -7.52 -15.88
CA GLN A 257 13.04 -8.96 -16.08
C GLN A 257 12.36 -9.65 -14.92
N THR A 258 11.15 -10.15 -15.20
CA THR A 258 10.36 -10.86 -14.21
C THR A 258 9.60 -12.02 -14.84
N SER A 259 9.41 -13.05 -14.02
CA SER A 259 8.72 -14.28 -14.37
C SER A 259 7.27 -13.97 -14.77
N ALA A 260 6.83 -14.58 -15.87
CA ALA A 260 5.50 -14.37 -16.43
C ALA A 260 5.08 -15.56 -17.31
N ASP A 261 3.78 -15.86 -17.36
CA ASP A 261 3.17 -16.79 -18.33
C ASP A 261 3.22 -16.14 -19.73
N ARG A 262 4.24 -16.46 -20.52
CA ARG A 262 4.54 -15.77 -21.79
C ARG A 262 3.71 -16.35 -22.93
N ASP A 263 3.35 -17.63 -22.87
CA ASP A 263 2.53 -18.28 -23.88
C ASP A 263 1.02 -18.32 -23.54
N ASN A 264 0.64 -17.80 -22.36
CA ASN A 264 -0.73 -17.71 -21.87
C ASN A 264 -1.40 -19.08 -21.69
N ASN A 265 -0.63 -20.11 -21.35
CA ASN A 265 -1.15 -21.47 -21.12
C ASN A 265 -1.58 -21.70 -19.64
N GLY A 266 -1.25 -20.78 -18.74
CA GLY A 266 -1.57 -20.83 -17.31
C GLY A 266 -0.66 -21.73 -16.47
N ILE A 267 0.52 -22.08 -16.97
CA ILE A 267 1.56 -22.91 -16.35
C ILE A 267 2.91 -22.25 -16.59
N ILE A 268 3.65 -21.98 -15.53
CA ILE A 268 5.00 -21.43 -15.66
C ILE A 268 6.00 -22.53 -15.99
N THR A 269 6.60 -22.46 -17.17
CA THR A 269 7.72 -23.31 -17.56
C THR A 269 8.98 -22.87 -16.82
N THR A 270 9.52 -23.75 -15.98
CA THR A 270 10.69 -23.43 -15.14
C THR A 270 12.02 -23.93 -15.72
N ASP A 271 12.00 -24.75 -16.76
CA ASP A 271 13.17 -25.34 -17.43
C ASP A 271 12.86 -25.48 -18.94
N CYS A 272 12.92 -24.36 -19.66
CA CYS A 272 12.51 -24.28 -21.06
C CYS A 272 13.54 -24.83 -22.05
N ASP A 273 14.78 -25.03 -21.61
CA ASP A 273 15.86 -25.65 -22.40
C ASP A 273 16.02 -27.16 -22.14
N ALA A 274 15.31 -27.69 -21.14
CA ALA A 274 15.28 -29.09 -20.71
C ALA A 274 16.65 -29.61 -20.24
N ASN A 275 17.46 -28.76 -19.62
CA ASN A 275 18.78 -29.12 -19.10
C ASN A 275 18.74 -29.75 -17.68
N GLY A 276 17.57 -29.75 -17.04
CA GLY A 276 17.35 -30.30 -15.69
C GLY A 276 17.62 -29.30 -14.56
N SER A 277 17.85 -28.02 -14.88
CA SER A 277 18.06 -26.93 -13.94
C SER A 277 17.05 -25.82 -14.22
N PRO A 278 16.62 -25.07 -13.18
CA PRO A 278 15.73 -23.94 -13.40
C PRO A 278 16.34 -22.86 -14.29
N ASP A 279 15.49 -22.22 -15.08
CA ASP A 279 15.83 -21.12 -15.98
C ASP A 279 16.34 -19.88 -15.21
N ASN A 280 17.11 -19.05 -15.92
CA ASN A 280 17.68 -17.80 -15.44
C ASN A 280 17.76 -16.78 -16.60
N LEU A 281 18.27 -15.57 -16.34
CA LEU A 281 18.32 -14.50 -17.35
C LEU A 281 19.08 -14.88 -18.64
N GLY A 282 20.06 -15.79 -18.54
CA GLY A 282 20.87 -16.25 -19.66
C GLY A 282 20.30 -17.46 -20.43
N THR A 283 19.16 -18.02 -20.02
CA THR A 283 18.61 -19.22 -20.64
C THR A 283 18.11 -18.95 -22.06
N ILE A 284 18.45 -19.84 -22.99
CA ILE A 284 17.92 -19.87 -24.35
C ILE A 284 16.95 -21.05 -24.48
N CYS A 285 15.66 -20.76 -24.61
CA CYS A 285 14.64 -21.79 -24.66
C CYS A 285 14.69 -22.64 -25.93
N THR A 286 14.44 -23.95 -25.79
CA THR A 286 14.39 -24.90 -26.91
C THR A 286 12.96 -25.36 -27.23
N ASN A 287 12.00 -25.02 -26.37
CA ASN A 287 10.59 -25.35 -26.47
C ASN A 287 9.76 -24.34 -27.31
N GLY A 288 10.39 -23.36 -27.95
CA GLY A 288 9.73 -22.39 -28.83
C GLY A 288 9.33 -21.07 -28.16
N LEU A 289 9.56 -20.91 -26.85
CA LEU A 289 9.47 -19.62 -26.18
C LEU A 289 10.60 -18.70 -26.67
N SER A 290 10.31 -17.40 -26.84
CA SER A 290 11.31 -16.39 -27.21
C SER A 290 12.22 -15.99 -26.05
N GLU A 291 11.75 -16.17 -24.82
CA GLU A 291 12.42 -15.87 -23.56
C GLU A 291 11.85 -16.78 -22.45
N PRO A 292 12.60 -17.00 -21.34
CA PRO A 292 12.11 -17.83 -20.23
C PRO A 292 10.86 -17.27 -19.53
N GLU A 293 10.00 -18.15 -19.04
CA GLU A 293 8.86 -17.78 -18.18
C GLU A 293 9.25 -17.66 -16.70
N PHE A 294 10.39 -18.23 -16.33
CA PHE A 294 10.94 -18.25 -14.99
C PHE A 294 12.36 -17.68 -15.00
N TYR A 295 12.61 -16.64 -14.20
CA TYR A 295 13.93 -15.99 -14.13
C TYR A 295 14.78 -16.47 -12.94
N GLY A 296 14.25 -17.37 -12.11
CA GLY A 296 14.98 -17.93 -10.98
C GLY A 296 15.45 -16.85 -10.00
N LEU A 297 16.76 -16.84 -9.70
CA LEU A 297 17.34 -15.86 -8.78
C LEU A 297 17.57 -14.50 -9.42
N ASP A 298 17.45 -14.40 -10.75
CA ASP A 298 17.62 -13.15 -11.51
C ASP A 298 16.34 -12.31 -11.56
N ASP A 299 15.25 -12.76 -10.93
CA ASP A 299 13.96 -12.07 -10.99
C ASP A 299 13.97 -10.73 -10.26
N GLU A 300 13.67 -9.66 -11.00
CA GLU A 300 13.78 -8.29 -10.54
C GLU A 300 12.60 -7.82 -9.68
N CYS A 301 11.50 -8.58 -9.69
CA CYS A 301 10.35 -8.31 -8.84
C CYS A 301 10.42 -9.00 -7.48
N VAL A 302 11.39 -9.89 -7.24
CA VAL A 302 11.70 -10.36 -5.88
C VAL A 302 12.55 -9.30 -5.18
N MET A 303 11.91 -8.46 -4.36
CA MET A 303 12.45 -7.17 -3.91
C MET A 303 13.58 -7.31 -2.87
N LEU A 304 13.39 -8.16 -1.86
CA LEU A 304 14.37 -8.34 -0.79
C LEU A 304 14.13 -9.63 -0.02
N THR A 305 15.18 -10.14 0.63
CA THR A 305 15.14 -11.20 1.64
C THR A 305 15.85 -10.72 2.90
N THR A 306 15.19 -10.87 4.05
CA THR A 306 15.74 -10.58 5.38
C THR A 306 15.79 -11.86 6.20
N ASN A 307 16.99 -12.28 6.66
CA ASN A 307 17.11 -13.44 7.55
C ASN A 307 16.68 -13.06 8.97
N TYR A 308 16.04 -13.99 9.69
CA TYR A 308 15.68 -13.82 11.10
C TYR A 308 15.81 -15.13 11.88
N GLY A 309 15.88 -15.02 13.21
CA GLY A 309 16.17 -16.18 14.07
C GLY A 309 17.58 -16.74 13.85
N MET A 310 17.84 -17.92 14.41
CA MET A 310 19.10 -18.65 14.22
C MET A 310 18.92 -19.88 13.34
N ASN A 311 20.03 -20.51 12.95
CA ASN A 311 20.01 -21.79 12.24
C ASN A 311 19.13 -22.82 12.98
N ASN A 312 18.26 -23.50 12.22
CA ASN A 312 17.24 -24.46 12.66
C ASN A 312 16.09 -23.89 13.49
N GLN A 313 15.97 -22.57 13.63
CA GLN A 313 14.77 -21.93 14.15
C GLN A 313 13.79 -21.67 13.01
N LEU A 314 12.83 -22.58 12.83
CA LEU A 314 12.00 -22.61 11.62
C LEU A 314 11.04 -21.41 11.55
N GLY A 315 11.13 -20.60 10.50
CA GLY A 315 10.20 -19.50 10.23
C GLY A 315 8.77 -20.00 10.05
N ARG A 316 7.85 -19.59 10.94
CA ARG A 316 6.50 -20.15 10.99
C ARG A 316 5.37 -19.15 11.18
N CYS A 317 5.64 -17.88 11.29
CA CYS A 317 4.59 -16.87 11.31
C CYS A 317 4.99 -15.73 10.41
N VAL A 318 3.99 -15.21 9.71
CA VAL A 318 4.03 -13.97 8.95
C VAL A 318 2.63 -13.40 9.02
N CYS A 319 2.55 -12.14 9.44
CA CYS A 319 1.35 -11.34 9.39
C CYS A 319 1.79 -9.88 9.25
N LEU A 320 0.84 -9.06 8.83
CA LEU A 320 1.05 -7.67 8.52
C LEU A 320 0.27 -6.83 9.51
N ASP A 321 0.93 -5.83 10.08
CA ASP A 321 0.25 -4.83 10.89
C ASP A 321 -0.37 -3.74 10.00
N LYS A 322 -0.92 -2.70 10.63
CA LYS A 322 -1.48 -1.56 9.92
C LYS A 322 -0.42 -0.72 9.18
N GLY A 323 0.87 -1.05 9.22
CA GLY A 323 1.96 -0.23 8.69
C GLY A 323 2.39 0.88 9.63
N SER A 324 3.35 1.70 9.19
CA SER A 324 3.62 2.99 9.83
C SER A 324 2.41 3.90 9.68
N SER A 325 2.31 4.94 10.50
CA SER A 325 1.29 6.00 10.42
C SER A 325 1.27 6.73 9.07
N ASP A 326 2.27 6.50 8.22
CA ASP A 326 2.71 7.44 7.19
C ASP A 326 2.56 6.87 5.77
N VAL A 327 1.40 6.30 5.42
CA VAL A 327 1.08 5.72 4.08
C VAL A 327 1.97 4.57 3.58
N GLY A 328 2.93 4.11 4.37
CA GLY A 328 3.86 3.03 4.00
C GLY A 328 3.22 1.64 3.90
N ALA A 329 3.94 0.74 3.23
CA ALA A 329 3.63 -0.69 3.21
C ALA A 329 3.53 -1.23 4.65
N SER A 330 2.61 -2.16 4.88
CA SER A 330 2.46 -2.81 6.19
C SER A 330 3.78 -3.39 6.68
N ASN A 331 4.11 -3.18 7.97
CA ASN A 331 5.29 -3.82 8.52
C ASN A 331 4.99 -5.30 8.70
N VAL A 332 6.02 -6.11 8.49
CA VAL A 332 5.91 -7.56 8.59
C VAL A 332 6.36 -8.03 9.95
N TRP A 333 5.52 -8.86 10.56
CA TRP A 333 5.77 -9.52 11.83
C TRP A 333 6.02 -11.00 11.57
N VAL A 334 7.24 -11.44 11.87
CA VAL A 334 7.66 -12.84 11.66
C VAL A 334 8.12 -13.49 12.95
N ALA A 335 7.86 -14.78 13.10
CA ALA A 335 8.30 -15.54 14.26
C ALA A 335 8.73 -16.95 13.89
N THR A 336 9.62 -17.50 14.71
CA THR A 336 10.08 -18.88 14.60
C THR A 336 9.17 -19.83 15.38
N TYR A 337 9.14 -21.10 14.98
CA TYR A 337 8.33 -22.15 15.59
C TYR A 337 8.76 -22.47 17.01
N GLN A 338 10.07 -22.63 17.21
CA GLN A 338 10.68 -22.99 18.47
C GLN A 338 12.07 -22.36 18.52
N ILE A 339 12.44 -21.88 19.70
CA ILE A 339 13.85 -21.61 20.00
C ILE A 339 14.69 -22.87 19.90
N HIS A 340 15.92 -22.71 19.43
CA HIS A 340 16.98 -23.70 19.56
C HIS A 340 18.16 -23.04 20.27
N GLY A 341 18.53 -23.56 21.45
CA GLY A 341 19.67 -23.06 22.24
C GLY A 341 19.41 -21.73 22.97
N SER A 342 20.51 -21.04 23.33
CA SER A 342 20.45 -19.66 23.85
C SER A 342 20.50 -18.69 22.68
N ASN A 343 19.43 -17.91 22.52
CA ASN A 343 19.32 -16.82 21.58
C ASN A 343 20.08 -15.59 22.10
N PRO A 344 21.03 -15.01 21.34
CA PRO A 344 21.73 -13.80 21.76
C PRO A 344 20.79 -12.64 22.09
N GLN A 345 19.65 -12.55 21.39
CA GLN A 345 18.62 -11.53 21.58
C GLN A 345 17.60 -11.90 22.67
N SER A 346 17.30 -13.19 22.90
CA SER A 346 16.16 -13.61 23.75
C SER A 346 16.44 -14.70 24.79
N GLY A 347 17.66 -15.22 24.90
CA GLY A 347 17.98 -16.36 25.75
C GLY A 347 17.15 -17.60 25.39
N THR A 348 16.15 -17.94 26.21
CA THR A 348 15.30 -19.13 26.06
C THR A 348 13.84 -18.81 25.67
N GLN A 349 13.56 -17.60 25.17
CA GLN A 349 12.20 -17.19 24.79
C GLN A 349 12.01 -17.14 23.27
N ASN A 350 10.81 -17.51 22.80
CA ASN A 350 10.40 -17.33 21.41
C ASN A 350 10.26 -15.82 21.11
N VAL A 351 10.42 -15.44 19.84
CA VAL A 351 10.56 -14.05 19.44
C VAL A 351 9.70 -13.76 18.22
N PHE A 352 8.99 -12.63 18.27
CA PHE A 352 8.47 -11.95 17.10
C PHE A 352 9.43 -10.85 16.68
N TYR A 353 9.78 -10.82 15.40
CA TYR A 353 10.60 -9.78 14.80
C TYR A 353 9.68 -8.86 13.99
N GLN A 354 9.85 -7.56 14.18
CA GLN A 354 9.20 -6.54 13.37
C GLN A 354 10.20 -6.04 12.32
N ILE A 355 9.80 -6.11 11.05
CA ILE A 355 10.61 -5.72 9.90
C ILE A 355 9.82 -4.68 9.10
N ASN A 356 10.51 -3.61 8.70
CA ASN A 356 9.94 -2.53 7.92
C ASN A 356 9.41 -3.05 6.57
N GLY A 357 8.15 -2.73 6.28
CA GLY A 357 7.43 -3.20 5.09
C GLY A 357 8.00 -2.74 3.74
N MET A 358 8.84 -1.71 3.74
CA MET A 358 9.42 -1.09 2.55
C MET A 358 10.91 -1.40 2.39
N THR A 359 11.69 -1.27 3.46
CA THR A 359 13.16 -1.41 3.41
C THR A 359 13.65 -2.82 3.78
N GLY A 360 12.83 -3.63 4.44
CA GLY A 360 13.25 -4.93 4.97
C GLY A 360 14.14 -4.84 6.22
N GLU A 361 14.25 -3.66 6.82
CA GLU A 361 15.07 -3.43 8.03
C GLU A 361 14.35 -3.85 9.32
N PHE A 362 15.08 -4.45 10.26
CA PHE A 362 14.62 -4.72 11.62
C PHE A 362 14.29 -3.44 12.38
N MET A 363 13.04 -3.33 12.78
CA MET A 363 12.54 -2.25 13.65
C MET A 363 12.65 -2.63 15.12
N GLY A 364 12.56 -3.93 15.44
CA GLY A 364 12.63 -4.41 16.80
C GLY A 364 12.19 -5.86 16.94
N PHE A 365 12.04 -6.29 18.19
CA PHE A 365 11.54 -7.61 18.52
C PHE A 365 10.71 -7.61 19.80
N THR A 366 9.77 -8.55 19.90
CA THR A 366 8.94 -8.80 21.08
C THR A 366 9.16 -10.23 21.59
N LEU A 367 9.44 -10.36 22.88
CA LEU A 367 9.62 -11.65 23.54
C LEU A 367 8.27 -12.27 23.90
N ILE A 368 8.01 -13.48 23.44
CA ILE A 368 6.81 -14.25 23.82
C ILE A 368 7.20 -15.42 24.73
N PRO A 369 6.23 -16.02 25.45
CA PRO A 369 6.51 -17.11 26.37
C PRO A 369 7.14 -18.31 25.64
N SER A 370 8.11 -18.98 26.29
CA SER A 370 8.88 -20.07 25.68
C SER A 370 8.06 -21.32 25.31
N ASN A 371 6.86 -21.46 25.90
CA ASN A 371 5.92 -22.53 25.61
C ASN A 371 4.92 -22.19 24.49
N VAL A 372 5.03 -21.01 23.87
CA VAL A 372 4.13 -20.55 22.80
C VAL A 372 4.85 -20.70 21.47
N ASN A 373 4.60 -21.81 20.79
CA ASN A 373 5.17 -22.09 19.47
C ASN A 373 4.30 -21.48 18.39
N CYS A 374 4.87 -20.61 17.56
CA CYS A 374 4.10 -19.89 16.56
C CYS A 374 3.77 -20.79 15.36
N TYR A 375 2.48 -20.94 15.03
CA TYR A 375 2.02 -21.64 13.82
C TYR A 375 1.43 -20.69 12.77
N GLY A 376 0.86 -19.58 13.20
CA GLY A 376 0.34 -18.49 12.39
C GLY A 376 0.09 -17.25 13.25
N CYS A 377 -0.11 -16.11 12.60
CA CYS A 377 -0.53 -14.89 13.27
C CYS A 377 -1.48 -14.08 12.38
N THR A 378 -2.20 -13.15 12.99
CA THR A 378 -3.05 -12.16 12.31
C THR A 378 -3.07 -10.89 13.15
N VAL A 379 -3.32 -9.74 12.55
CA VAL A 379 -3.48 -8.46 13.26
C VAL A 379 -4.94 -8.02 13.12
N ASP A 380 -5.60 -7.69 14.22
CA ASP A 380 -6.99 -7.24 14.19
C ASP A 380 -7.13 -5.75 13.83
N GLY A 381 -8.37 -5.30 13.66
CA GLY A 381 -8.70 -3.91 13.36
C GLY A 381 -8.30 -2.91 14.45
N ASP A 382 -7.87 -3.35 15.64
CA ASP A 382 -7.37 -2.48 16.70
C ASP A 382 -5.82 -2.45 16.71
N GLY A 383 -5.14 -3.14 15.80
CA GLY A 383 -3.67 -3.23 15.83
C GLY A 383 -3.16 -4.16 16.94
N VAL A 384 -3.92 -5.21 17.26
CA VAL A 384 -3.46 -6.28 18.15
C VAL A 384 -3.08 -7.49 17.31
N LEU A 385 -1.83 -7.93 17.42
CA LEU A 385 -1.33 -9.15 16.80
C LEU A 385 -1.71 -10.35 17.68
N TRP A 386 -2.40 -11.32 17.10
CA TRP A 386 -2.81 -12.57 17.73
C TRP A 386 -2.02 -13.76 17.17
N VAL A 387 -1.69 -14.70 18.04
CA VAL A 387 -0.82 -15.85 17.71
C VAL A 387 -1.59 -17.16 17.83
N SER A 388 -1.49 -18.02 16.81
CA SER A 388 -1.93 -19.42 16.95
C SER A 388 -0.79 -20.28 17.51
N SER A 389 -1.12 -21.02 18.56
CA SER A 389 -0.20 -21.90 19.26
C SER A 389 -0.95 -23.10 19.84
N TRP A 390 -0.22 -24.07 20.38
CA TRP A 390 -0.85 -25.20 21.05
C TRP A 390 -1.24 -24.81 22.49
N GLY A 391 -2.55 -24.79 22.77
CA GLY A 391 -3.10 -24.44 24.07
C GLY A 391 -3.37 -22.94 24.24
N LEU A 392 -2.32 -22.18 24.55
CA LEU A 392 -2.42 -20.77 24.95
C LEU A 392 -2.27 -19.84 23.75
N THR A 393 -3.26 -18.98 23.51
CA THR A 393 -3.10 -17.84 22.58
C THR A 393 -2.47 -16.66 23.32
N THR A 394 -1.48 -16.04 22.70
CA THR A 394 -0.88 -14.78 23.14
C THR A 394 -1.19 -13.66 22.16
N TYR A 395 -1.11 -12.42 22.63
CA TYR A 395 -1.33 -11.24 21.81
C TYR A 395 -0.35 -10.11 22.15
N ILE A 396 -0.05 -9.29 21.14
CA ILE A 396 0.97 -8.22 21.17
C ILE A 396 0.31 -6.93 20.66
N ASP A 397 0.57 -5.80 21.30
CA ASP A 397 0.13 -4.50 20.79
C ASP A 397 1.12 -4.02 19.72
N THR A 398 0.66 -3.88 18.48
CA THR A 398 1.53 -3.39 17.39
C THR A 398 1.60 -1.87 17.36
N VAL A 399 0.74 -1.18 18.12
CA VAL A 399 0.69 0.29 18.18
C VAL A 399 1.47 0.81 19.39
N ASN A 400 1.35 0.14 20.54
CA ASN A 400 2.07 0.51 21.76
C ASN A 400 3.00 -0.61 22.25
N PRO A 401 4.28 -0.62 21.84
CA PRO A 401 5.23 -1.66 22.23
C PRO A 401 5.58 -1.67 23.73
N ALA A 402 5.15 -0.65 24.50
CA ALA A 402 5.31 -0.65 25.96
C ALA A 402 4.35 -1.61 26.68
N HIS A 403 3.26 -2.03 26.02
CA HIS A 403 2.35 -3.00 26.60
C HIS A 403 3.01 -4.38 26.76
N PRO A 404 2.85 -5.04 27.92
CA PRO A 404 3.39 -6.38 28.12
C PRO A 404 2.65 -7.39 27.25
N VAL A 405 3.32 -8.43 26.76
CA VAL A 405 2.65 -9.50 25.99
C VAL A 405 1.50 -10.11 26.77
N GLY A 406 0.30 -10.01 26.18
CA GLY A 406 -0.94 -10.51 26.75
C GLY A 406 -1.18 -11.99 26.47
N ARG A 407 -2.09 -12.57 27.25
CA ARG A 407 -2.42 -14.00 27.20
C ARG A 407 -3.91 -14.18 27.40
N THR A 408 -4.50 -15.06 26.61
CA THR A 408 -5.89 -15.51 26.79
C THR A 408 -6.01 -16.47 27.97
N ILE A 409 -7.22 -16.62 28.50
CA ILE A 409 -7.58 -17.80 29.32
C ILE A 409 -7.32 -19.06 28.48
N ALA A 410 -6.66 -20.07 29.04
CA ALA A 410 -6.26 -21.24 28.27
C ALA A 410 -7.48 -22.02 27.76
N THR A 411 -7.46 -22.45 26.50
CA THR A 411 -8.56 -23.24 25.92
C THR A 411 -8.83 -24.54 26.67
N SER A 412 -7.79 -25.17 27.24
CA SER A 412 -7.94 -26.34 28.11
C SER A 412 -8.77 -26.07 29.35
N GLU A 413 -8.75 -24.84 29.86
CA GLU A 413 -9.59 -24.44 31.00
C GLU A 413 -11.06 -24.27 30.56
N ALA A 414 -11.30 -23.83 29.32
CA ALA A 414 -12.65 -23.65 28.78
C ALA A 414 -13.31 -24.98 28.37
N PHE A 415 -12.57 -25.90 27.72
CA PHE A 415 -13.17 -27.09 27.08
C PHE A 415 -12.44 -28.42 27.31
N GLY A 416 -11.25 -28.43 27.93
CA GLY A 416 -10.46 -29.65 28.18
C GLY A 416 -9.84 -30.30 26.92
N GLY A 417 -8.77 -31.10 27.12
CA GLY A 417 -8.09 -31.85 26.04
C GLY A 417 -6.87 -31.15 25.40
N THR A 418 -6.31 -31.78 24.36
CA THR A 418 -5.17 -31.25 23.59
C THR A 418 -5.65 -30.27 22.53
N HIS A 419 -5.19 -29.03 22.61
CA HIS A 419 -5.56 -27.96 21.70
C HIS A 419 -4.38 -27.64 20.79
N ALA A 420 -4.55 -27.83 19.50
CA ALA A 420 -3.48 -27.67 18.53
C ALA A 420 -3.93 -26.69 17.43
N MET A 421 -4.01 -25.41 17.82
CA MET A 421 -4.37 -24.35 16.88
C MET A 421 -3.30 -24.19 15.81
N TYR A 422 -3.73 -23.90 14.59
CA TYR A 422 -2.90 -23.93 13.40
C TYR A 422 -3.15 -22.70 12.52
N GLY A 423 -4.12 -22.72 11.61
CA GLY A 423 -4.54 -21.52 10.88
C GLY A 423 -5.21 -20.52 11.81
N ILE A 424 -5.12 -19.24 11.47
CA ILE A 424 -5.68 -18.13 12.25
C ILE A 424 -6.18 -17.03 11.33
N THR A 425 -7.30 -16.40 11.69
CA THR A 425 -7.85 -15.23 10.99
C THR A 425 -8.65 -14.36 11.97
N THR A 426 -8.86 -13.10 11.60
CA THR A 426 -9.76 -12.15 12.26
C THR A 426 -11.03 -12.01 11.44
N ASP A 427 -12.17 -11.81 12.11
CA ASP A 427 -13.43 -11.52 11.45
C ASP A 427 -13.80 -10.03 11.52
N SER A 428 -14.96 -9.71 10.95
CA SER A 428 -15.48 -8.34 10.86
C SER A 428 -15.73 -7.66 12.21
N GLU A 429 -15.83 -8.42 13.30
CA GLU A 429 -16.08 -7.98 14.68
C GLU A 429 -14.81 -8.03 15.55
N ASN A 430 -13.64 -8.22 14.93
CA ASN A 430 -12.36 -8.46 15.60
C ASN A 430 -12.38 -9.71 16.53
N ASN A 431 -13.21 -10.71 16.27
CA ASN A 431 -13.07 -12.03 16.88
C ASN A 431 -11.95 -12.81 16.18
N ILE A 432 -11.31 -13.72 16.91
CA ILE A 432 -10.17 -14.48 16.43
C ILE A 432 -10.55 -15.93 16.23
N TRP A 433 -10.35 -16.43 15.02
CA TRP A 433 -10.74 -17.78 14.62
C TRP A 433 -9.52 -18.65 14.37
N TYR A 434 -9.61 -19.92 14.77
CA TYR A 434 -8.52 -20.88 14.66
C TYR A 434 -8.96 -22.19 14.04
N GLY A 435 -8.17 -22.67 13.07
CA GLY A 435 -8.19 -24.08 12.67
C GLY A 435 -7.44 -24.94 13.69
N GLY A 436 -7.96 -26.12 14.01
CA GLY A 436 -7.40 -27.07 14.97
C GLY A 436 -6.80 -28.30 14.30
N TRP A 437 -5.52 -28.23 13.94
CA TRP A 437 -4.76 -29.38 13.45
C TRP A 437 -4.66 -30.45 14.54
N ASN A 438 -4.90 -31.73 14.24
CA ASN A 438 -4.84 -32.83 15.22
C ASN A 438 -5.85 -32.78 16.40
N SER A 439 -6.64 -31.71 16.54
CA SER A 439 -7.70 -31.61 17.56
C SER A 439 -9.11 -31.85 16.99
N ASN A 440 -9.25 -31.90 15.66
CA ASN A 440 -10.53 -32.05 14.96
C ASN A 440 -11.55 -30.94 15.26
N ARG A 441 -11.06 -29.73 15.58
CA ARG A 441 -11.87 -28.64 16.10
C ARG A 441 -11.65 -27.34 15.35
N VAL A 442 -12.64 -26.46 15.40
CA VAL A 442 -12.51 -25.03 15.07
C VAL A 442 -12.79 -24.24 16.33
N TYR A 443 -12.06 -23.14 16.54
CA TYR A 443 -12.24 -22.29 17.71
C TYR A 443 -12.51 -20.85 17.30
N ARG A 444 -13.34 -20.16 18.09
CA ARG A 444 -13.41 -18.69 18.10
C ARG A 444 -13.05 -18.20 19.49
N TYR A 445 -12.27 -17.14 19.55
CA TYR A 445 -12.07 -16.32 20.72
C TYR A 445 -12.68 -14.94 20.48
N ARG A 446 -13.59 -14.51 21.34
CA ARG A 446 -14.10 -13.14 21.37
C ARG A 446 -13.41 -12.38 22.49
N PRO A 447 -12.44 -11.49 22.19
CA PRO A 447 -11.74 -10.73 23.22
C PRO A 447 -12.69 -9.85 24.02
N HIS A 448 -12.38 -9.59 25.29
CA HIS A 448 -13.09 -8.61 26.08
C HIS A 448 -12.56 -7.22 25.71
N ARG A 449 -13.29 -6.50 24.85
CA ARG A 449 -12.86 -5.21 24.31
C ARG A 449 -13.47 -4.06 25.11
N LEU A 450 -12.60 -3.19 25.61
CA LEU A 450 -12.95 -1.85 26.09
C LEU A 450 -12.68 -0.82 24.97
N ASP A 451 -13.02 0.44 25.22
CA ASP A 451 -12.50 1.54 24.39
C ASP A 451 -10.97 1.53 24.45
N ARG A 452 -10.29 1.73 23.31
CA ARG A 452 -8.83 1.69 23.24
C ARG A 452 -8.15 2.78 24.08
N SER A 453 -8.85 3.89 24.34
CA SER A 453 -8.38 4.95 25.25
C SER A 453 -8.38 4.54 26.72
N ASP A 454 -9.06 3.44 27.08
CA ASP A 454 -9.03 2.90 28.44
C ASP A 454 -7.63 2.33 28.75
N PRO A 455 -6.98 2.75 29.86
CA PRO A 455 -5.63 2.30 30.21
C PRO A 455 -5.55 0.78 30.51
N THR A 456 -6.68 0.12 30.74
CA THR A 456 -6.77 -1.32 31.00
C THR A 456 -7.17 -2.13 29.76
N TYR A 457 -7.48 -1.46 28.63
CA TYR A 457 -7.90 -2.07 27.37
C TYR A 457 -7.08 -3.32 27.04
N PHE A 458 -5.76 -3.16 26.98
CA PHE A 458 -4.88 -4.24 26.52
C PHE A 458 -4.81 -5.41 27.50
N THR A 459 -4.82 -5.13 28.81
CA THR A 459 -4.79 -6.18 29.85
C THR A 459 -6.09 -6.96 29.93
N GLU A 460 -7.21 -6.36 29.54
CA GLU A 460 -8.54 -6.97 29.60
C GLU A 460 -8.86 -7.87 28.40
N LEU A 461 -8.18 -7.71 27.26
CA LEU A 461 -8.40 -8.52 26.04
C LEU A 461 -8.43 -10.03 26.30
N GLY A 462 -7.60 -10.52 27.22
CA GLY A 462 -7.46 -11.92 27.62
C GLY A 462 -8.62 -12.50 28.43
N ALA A 463 -9.53 -11.67 28.95
CA ALA A 463 -10.73 -12.07 29.71
C ALA A 463 -11.95 -12.39 28.83
N GLY A 464 -11.73 -12.55 27.52
CA GLY A 464 -12.75 -12.88 26.53
C GLY A 464 -13.36 -14.28 26.63
N THR A 465 -14.26 -14.60 25.70
CA THR A 465 -15.04 -15.84 25.68
C THR A 465 -14.61 -16.76 24.54
N TRP A 466 -14.52 -18.06 24.83
CA TRP A 466 -14.21 -19.09 23.84
C TRP A 466 -15.47 -19.76 23.28
N THR A 467 -15.41 -20.13 22.00
CA THR A 467 -16.37 -21.00 21.31
C THR A 467 -15.58 -22.13 20.66
N MET A 468 -16.13 -23.35 20.68
CA MET A 468 -15.50 -24.53 20.10
C MET A 468 -16.50 -25.30 19.25
N ILE A 469 -16.04 -25.82 18.11
CA ILE A 469 -16.84 -26.63 17.19
C ILE A 469 -16.12 -27.96 17.01
N GLU A 470 -16.74 -29.06 17.43
CA GLU A 470 -16.26 -30.42 17.15
C GLU A 470 -16.54 -30.74 15.68
N TYR A 471 -15.54 -30.51 14.83
CA TYR A 471 -15.67 -30.57 13.38
C TYR A 471 -15.48 -31.98 12.82
N GLY A 472 -14.68 -32.83 13.49
CA GLY A 472 -14.49 -34.24 13.12
C GLY A 472 -13.44 -34.51 12.03
N ALA A 473 -12.68 -33.49 11.62
CA ALA A 473 -11.52 -33.62 10.73
C ALA A 473 -10.45 -32.58 11.09
N TYR A 474 -9.19 -32.79 10.70
CA TYR A 474 -8.14 -31.80 10.96
C TYR A 474 -8.39 -30.58 10.10
N THR A 475 -8.55 -29.44 10.77
CA THR A 475 -8.74 -28.15 10.11
C THR A 475 -7.42 -27.39 10.08
N GLY A 476 -7.14 -26.76 8.94
CA GLY A 476 -5.91 -26.04 8.67
C GLY A 476 -6.19 -24.55 8.54
N GLY A 477 -6.06 -24.05 7.32
CA GLY A 477 -6.30 -22.65 6.95
C GLY A 477 -7.74 -22.25 7.15
N ILE A 478 -7.89 -21.05 7.66
CA ILE A 478 -9.17 -20.46 8.06
C ILE A 478 -9.16 -19.00 7.61
N SER A 479 -10.29 -18.52 7.11
CA SER A 479 -10.45 -17.16 6.60
C SER A 479 -11.88 -16.67 6.87
N ALA A 480 -12.08 -15.36 6.92
CA ALA A 480 -13.38 -14.73 7.16
C ALA A 480 -13.76 -13.83 5.99
N ASP A 481 -15.05 -13.69 5.69
CA ASP A 481 -15.55 -12.77 4.66
C ASP A 481 -16.48 -11.69 5.20
N LEU A 482 -16.82 -10.71 4.35
CA LEU A 482 -17.69 -9.60 4.71
C LEU A 482 -19.17 -9.99 4.83
N ARG A 483 -19.56 -11.19 4.38
CA ARG A 483 -20.92 -11.73 4.57
C ARG A 483 -21.11 -12.28 5.98
N GLY A 484 -20.04 -12.30 6.78
CA GLY A 484 -20.03 -12.87 8.12
C GLY A 484 -19.94 -14.39 8.11
N PHE A 485 -19.21 -14.96 7.15
CA PHE A 485 -18.88 -16.37 7.12
C PHE A 485 -17.40 -16.63 7.38
N ILE A 486 -17.15 -17.77 8.03
CA ILE A 486 -15.83 -18.33 8.27
C ILE A 486 -15.65 -19.55 7.38
N TRP A 487 -14.60 -19.55 6.59
CA TRP A 487 -14.25 -20.59 5.65
C TRP A 487 -13.11 -21.42 6.21
N VAL A 488 -13.27 -22.74 6.25
CA VAL A 488 -12.35 -23.66 6.91
C VAL A 488 -11.93 -24.77 5.96
N ALA A 489 -10.63 -24.85 5.68
CA ALA A 489 -10.04 -25.95 4.93
C ALA A 489 -9.77 -27.15 5.86
N ASN A 490 -10.01 -28.37 5.36
CA ASN A 490 -9.75 -29.58 6.12
C ASN A 490 -8.89 -30.61 5.37
N ASN A 491 -8.31 -31.54 6.14
CA ASN A 491 -7.39 -32.55 5.63
C ASN A 491 -8.05 -33.64 4.77
N ASN A 492 -9.36 -33.65 4.62
CA ASN A 492 -10.09 -34.54 3.71
C ASN A 492 -10.31 -33.91 2.32
N GLY A 493 -9.83 -32.68 2.09
CA GLY A 493 -9.94 -31.99 0.81
C GLY A 493 -11.21 -31.20 0.62
N PHE A 494 -11.86 -30.77 1.72
CA PHE A 494 -13.06 -29.95 1.67
C PHE A 494 -12.87 -28.58 2.30
N ILE A 495 -13.69 -27.65 1.85
CA ILE A 495 -13.93 -26.36 2.49
C ILE A 495 -15.32 -26.42 3.13
N ALA A 496 -15.42 -25.96 4.36
CA ALA A 496 -16.70 -25.73 5.02
C ALA A 496 -16.88 -24.26 5.40
N ARG A 497 -18.15 -23.85 5.44
CA ARG A 497 -18.60 -22.52 5.86
C ARG A 497 -19.26 -22.60 7.23
N ILE A 498 -18.92 -21.68 8.11
CA ILE A 498 -19.47 -21.54 9.47
C ILE A 498 -19.95 -20.08 9.64
N PRO A 499 -21.15 -19.81 10.16
CA PRO A 499 -21.58 -18.43 10.42
C PRO A 499 -20.70 -17.77 11.50
N GLN A 500 -20.25 -16.53 11.29
CA GLN A 500 -19.52 -15.78 12.32
C GLN A 500 -20.40 -15.55 13.56
N SER A 501 -21.71 -15.44 13.35
CA SER A 501 -22.72 -15.12 14.35
C SER A 501 -23.12 -16.29 15.26
N ILE A 502 -22.44 -17.44 15.19
CA ILE A 502 -22.73 -18.57 16.08
C ILE A 502 -22.65 -18.12 17.55
N ALA A 503 -23.53 -18.66 18.39
CA ALA A 503 -23.53 -18.38 19.82
C ALA A 503 -22.24 -18.87 20.50
N ASP A 504 -21.85 -18.25 21.61
CA ASP A 504 -20.72 -18.73 22.40
C ASP A 504 -20.96 -20.12 23.00
N GLY A 505 -19.89 -20.88 23.22
CA GLY A 505 -19.93 -22.21 23.83
C GLY A 505 -19.50 -23.34 22.89
N ALA A 506 -19.92 -24.56 23.22
CA ALA A 506 -19.55 -25.77 22.47
C ALA A 506 -20.63 -26.15 21.46
N HIS A 507 -20.22 -26.45 20.24
CA HIS A 507 -21.06 -26.87 19.11
C HIS A 507 -20.46 -28.13 18.46
N ASP A 508 -21.27 -28.83 17.67
CA ASP A 508 -20.82 -29.92 16.81
C ASP A 508 -20.77 -29.49 15.34
N ALA A 509 -20.37 -30.40 14.45
CA ALA A 509 -20.23 -30.13 13.03
C ALA A 509 -21.53 -29.69 12.32
N SER A 510 -22.71 -29.77 12.95
CA SER A 510 -23.98 -29.37 12.32
C SER A 510 -24.07 -27.87 12.01
N VAL A 511 -23.25 -27.03 12.66
CA VAL A 511 -23.15 -25.59 12.36
C VAL A 511 -22.30 -25.29 11.11
N ALA A 512 -21.62 -26.30 10.57
CA ALA A 512 -20.77 -26.17 9.39
C ALA A 512 -21.46 -26.72 8.13
N THR A 513 -21.34 -25.99 7.03
CA THR A 513 -21.85 -26.41 5.71
C THR A 513 -20.67 -26.75 4.79
N GLN A 514 -20.61 -27.97 4.25
CA GLN A 514 -19.60 -28.33 3.25
C GLN A 514 -19.91 -27.66 1.91
N MET A 515 -18.88 -27.12 1.25
CA MET A 515 -19.06 -26.22 0.11
C MET A 515 -18.75 -26.86 -1.23
N ASN A 516 -17.77 -27.76 -1.28
CA ASN A 516 -17.47 -28.55 -2.47
C ASN A 516 -18.09 -29.95 -2.37
N PRO A 517 -18.71 -30.47 -3.46
CA PRO A 517 -19.35 -31.78 -3.46
C PRO A 517 -18.34 -32.94 -3.49
N THR A 518 -17.14 -32.68 -4.00
CA THR A 518 -16.05 -33.66 -4.17
C THR A 518 -14.75 -33.11 -3.61
N SER A 519 -13.96 -33.97 -2.96
CA SER A 519 -12.65 -33.62 -2.41
C SER A 519 -11.70 -33.09 -3.50
N PHE A 520 -10.96 -32.01 -3.23
CA PHE A 520 -9.88 -31.49 -4.11
C PHE A 520 -8.54 -32.24 -3.93
N GLY A 521 -8.62 -33.52 -3.56
CA GLY A 521 -7.48 -34.27 -3.04
C GLY A 521 -7.29 -34.07 -1.55
N GLY A 522 -6.65 -35.04 -0.89
CA GLY A 522 -6.39 -34.95 0.55
C GLY A 522 -5.61 -33.68 0.93
N ASN A 523 -5.67 -33.34 2.21
CA ASN A 523 -4.80 -32.33 2.80
C ASN A 523 -4.96 -30.91 2.24
N MET A 524 -6.20 -30.38 2.26
CA MET A 524 -6.41 -28.94 2.01
C MET A 524 -5.72 -28.14 3.11
N ARG A 525 -4.72 -27.35 2.72
CA ARG A 525 -3.93 -26.56 3.67
C ARG A 525 -4.57 -25.23 3.95
N GLY A 526 -4.95 -24.49 2.91
CA GLY A 526 -5.39 -23.11 3.00
C GLY A 526 -6.84 -22.89 2.60
N SER A 527 -7.45 -21.87 3.18
CA SER A 527 -8.66 -21.23 2.66
C SER A 527 -8.43 -19.72 2.56
N GLY A 528 -9.05 -19.07 1.58
CA GLY A 528 -8.98 -17.62 1.37
C GLY A 528 -10.16 -17.15 0.51
N ILE A 529 -10.36 -15.85 0.42
CA ILE A 529 -11.47 -15.24 -0.33
C ILE A 529 -10.86 -14.25 -1.32
N ASP A 530 -11.26 -14.32 -2.58
CA ASP A 530 -10.89 -13.29 -3.56
C ASP A 530 -11.78 -12.05 -3.44
N PHE A 531 -11.39 -10.96 -4.08
CA PHE A 531 -12.14 -9.71 -4.02
C PHE A 531 -13.46 -9.73 -4.81
N ASP A 532 -13.70 -10.78 -5.62
CA ASP A 532 -15.01 -11.08 -6.22
C ASP A 532 -15.95 -11.82 -5.23
N GLY A 533 -15.46 -12.15 -4.03
CA GLY A 533 -16.22 -12.79 -2.96
C GLY A 533 -16.38 -14.30 -3.13
N HIS A 534 -15.55 -14.94 -3.93
CA HIS A 534 -15.47 -16.40 -4.08
C HIS A 534 -14.43 -17.00 -3.14
N VAL A 535 -14.63 -18.26 -2.74
CA VAL A 535 -13.75 -18.93 -1.79
C VAL A 535 -12.76 -19.84 -2.51
N TRP A 536 -11.52 -19.82 -2.04
CA TRP A 536 -10.41 -20.60 -2.56
C TRP A 536 -9.92 -21.63 -1.55
N GLY A 537 -9.56 -22.81 -2.05
CA GLY A 537 -8.90 -23.88 -1.30
C GLY A 537 -7.56 -24.24 -1.91
N VAL A 538 -6.51 -24.27 -1.09
CA VAL A 538 -5.16 -24.65 -1.51
C VAL A 538 -4.90 -26.11 -1.13
N SER A 539 -4.77 -26.98 -2.13
CA SER A 539 -4.59 -28.43 -1.94
C SER A 539 -3.13 -28.82 -2.07
N HIS A 540 -2.57 -29.34 -0.98
CA HIS A 540 -1.16 -29.75 -0.90
C HIS A 540 -0.85 -30.98 -1.76
N ASP A 541 -1.78 -31.94 -1.79
CA ASP A 541 -1.50 -33.26 -2.38
C ASP A 541 -1.67 -33.23 -3.91
N THR A 542 -2.52 -32.36 -4.44
CA THR A 542 -2.74 -32.20 -5.89
C THR A 542 -1.96 -31.04 -6.51
N SER A 543 -1.29 -30.21 -5.70
CA SER A 543 -0.59 -28.99 -6.16
C SER A 543 -1.50 -28.05 -6.94
N THR A 544 -2.65 -27.71 -6.33
CA THR A 544 -3.67 -26.88 -6.96
C THR A 544 -4.27 -25.83 -6.03
N ALA A 545 -4.71 -24.72 -6.62
CA ALA A 545 -5.63 -23.77 -6.02
C ALA A 545 -7.03 -23.97 -6.63
N ASN A 546 -8.07 -24.03 -5.80
CA ASN A 546 -9.41 -24.40 -6.25
C ASN A 546 -10.41 -23.34 -5.83
N ARG A 547 -11.02 -22.64 -6.80
CA ARG A 547 -12.09 -21.68 -6.56
C ARG A 547 -13.43 -22.38 -6.52
N ILE A 548 -14.23 -22.09 -5.51
CA ILE A 548 -15.65 -22.38 -5.44
C ILE A 548 -16.38 -21.06 -5.65
N GLU A 549 -17.12 -20.93 -6.74
CA GLU A 549 -17.92 -19.74 -7.00
C GLU A 549 -19.13 -19.70 -6.05
N LEU A 550 -19.40 -18.50 -5.56
CA LEU A 550 -20.43 -18.22 -4.57
C LEU A 550 -21.44 -17.22 -5.12
N ASP A 551 -22.70 -17.39 -4.77
CA ASP A 551 -23.72 -16.35 -4.96
C ASP A 551 -23.56 -15.22 -3.92
N ALA A 552 -24.35 -14.15 -4.06
CA ALA A 552 -24.33 -13.01 -3.13
C ALA A 552 -24.67 -13.40 -1.67
N ALA A 553 -25.40 -14.50 -1.46
CA ALA A 553 -25.72 -15.04 -0.14
C ALA A 553 -24.62 -15.99 0.40
N GLY A 554 -23.53 -16.18 -0.34
CA GLY A 554 -22.40 -17.02 0.04
C GLY A 554 -22.64 -18.52 -0.17
N ASN A 555 -23.62 -18.93 -0.98
CA ASN A 555 -23.85 -20.34 -1.30
C ASN A 555 -23.08 -20.75 -2.56
N ALA A 556 -22.57 -21.99 -2.58
CA ALA A 556 -21.89 -22.51 -3.77
C ALA A 556 -22.84 -22.59 -4.97
N THR A 557 -22.40 -22.04 -6.10
CA THR A 557 -23.16 -22.11 -7.37
C THR A 557 -23.04 -23.49 -8.03
N GLY A 558 -22.06 -24.29 -7.60
CA GLY A 558 -21.68 -25.56 -8.22
C GLY A 558 -20.52 -25.44 -9.22
N ASN A 559 -20.16 -24.21 -9.62
CA ASN A 559 -19.00 -23.97 -10.45
C ASN A 559 -17.73 -24.01 -9.62
N ILE A 560 -16.79 -24.84 -10.07
CA ILE A 560 -15.48 -25.02 -9.46
C ILE A 560 -14.43 -24.91 -10.56
N THR A 561 -13.38 -24.17 -10.29
CA THR A 561 -12.24 -24.02 -11.20
C THR A 561 -10.95 -24.32 -10.45
N THR A 562 -10.08 -25.10 -11.09
CA THR A 562 -8.82 -25.56 -10.50
C THR A 562 -7.67 -24.97 -11.30
N VAL A 563 -6.75 -24.32 -10.60
CA VAL A 563 -5.53 -23.74 -11.15
C VAL A 563 -4.33 -24.55 -10.66
N PRO A 564 -3.45 -25.07 -11.55
CA PRO A 564 -2.20 -25.69 -11.13
C PRO A 564 -1.26 -24.66 -10.50
N VAL A 565 -0.50 -25.07 -9.50
CA VAL A 565 0.53 -24.25 -8.85
C VAL A 565 1.81 -25.06 -8.66
N GLY A 566 2.83 -24.47 -8.05
CA GLY A 566 4.06 -25.20 -7.73
C GLY A 566 3.86 -26.38 -6.78
N THR A 567 4.88 -27.23 -6.71
CA THR A 567 4.78 -28.54 -6.06
C THR A 567 4.58 -28.42 -4.54
N ASN A 568 3.59 -29.15 -4.03
CA ASN A 568 3.26 -29.24 -2.60
C ASN A 568 3.03 -27.85 -1.95
N PRO A 569 1.96 -27.14 -2.32
CA PRO A 569 1.64 -25.86 -1.70
C PRO A 569 1.34 -26.05 -0.22
N TYR A 570 1.91 -25.18 0.61
CA TYR A 570 1.78 -25.25 2.07
C TYR A 570 1.18 -23.96 2.64
N THR A 571 0.36 -23.26 1.88
CA THR A 571 -0.18 -21.94 2.26
C THR A 571 -1.47 -22.06 3.04
N TYR A 572 -1.58 -21.37 4.18
CA TYR A 572 -2.77 -21.36 5.04
C TYR A 572 -2.95 -20.07 5.86
N SER A 573 -2.21 -19.03 5.49
CA SER A 573 -2.28 -17.66 5.99
C SER A 573 -2.98 -16.76 4.95
N ASP A 574 -2.95 -15.44 5.13
CA ASP A 574 -3.60 -14.51 4.19
C ASP A 574 -2.86 -14.41 2.84
N PHE A 575 -3.17 -15.34 1.94
CA PHE A 575 -2.62 -15.41 0.58
C PHE A 575 -3.35 -14.52 -0.43
N THR A 576 -4.33 -13.74 0.03
CA THR A 576 -5.22 -12.93 -0.80
C THR A 576 -5.12 -11.43 -0.49
N GLY A 577 -4.71 -11.08 0.73
CA GLY A 577 -4.76 -9.72 1.26
C GLY A 577 -6.15 -9.30 1.74
N TYR A 578 -7.15 -10.18 1.59
CA TYR A 578 -8.54 -9.90 1.93
C TYR A 578 -8.70 -9.56 3.41
N GLY A 579 -8.03 -10.29 4.30
CA GLY A 579 -8.14 -10.09 5.75
C GLY A 579 -7.52 -8.75 6.18
N LEU A 580 -6.31 -8.47 5.70
CA LEU A 580 -5.62 -7.21 5.98
C LEU A 580 -6.46 -6.00 5.53
N ARG A 581 -6.98 -6.03 4.29
CA ARG A 581 -7.72 -4.89 3.72
C ARG A 581 -9.09 -4.69 4.34
N ASN A 582 -9.83 -5.78 4.58
CA ASN A 582 -11.19 -5.65 5.06
C ASN A 582 -11.25 -5.57 6.59
N PHE A 583 -10.39 -6.26 7.33
CA PHE A 583 -10.52 -6.36 8.79
C PHE A 583 -9.48 -5.56 9.56
N THR A 584 -8.21 -5.62 9.15
CA THR A 584 -7.11 -4.98 9.89
C THR A 584 -7.03 -3.48 9.62
N ARG A 585 -7.15 -3.05 8.36
CA ARG A 585 -6.91 -1.66 7.95
C ARG A 585 -7.76 -1.30 6.70
N PRO A 586 -9.06 -0.98 6.88
CA PRO A 586 -9.93 -0.48 5.81
C PRO A 586 -9.55 0.95 5.42
N GLN A 587 -8.52 1.05 4.57
CA GLN A 587 -7.99 2.31 4.06
C GLN A 587 -7.52 2.15 2.62
N GLY A 588 -7.35 3.27 1.93
CA GLY A 588 -6.74 3.33 0.61
C GLY A 588 -5.81 4.52 0.46
N THR A 589 -4.88 4.44 -0.49
CA THR A 589 -3.94 5.51 -0.82
C THR A 589 -4.09 5.90 -2.29
N PHE A 590 -3.98 7.20 -2.54
CA PHE A 590 -3.82 7.76 -3.88
C PHE A 590 -2.51 8.52 -3.89
N SER A 591 -1.58 8.13 -4.76
CA SER A 591 -0.29 8.81 -4.92
C SER A 591 -0.17 9.38 -6.31
N TYR A 592 0.41 10.58 -6.41
CA TYR A 592 0.78 11.21 -7.67
C TYR A 592 2.21 11.73 -7.60
N THR A 593 3.06 11.33 -8.55
CA THR A 593 4.42 11.85 -8.69
C THR A 593 4.46 12.96 -9.74
N PHE A 594 4.94 14.14 -9.37
CA PHE A 594 4.96 15.32 -10.22
C PHE A 594 6.37 15.89 -10.37
N THR A 595 6.60 16.53 -11.51
CA THR A 595 7.82 17.29 -11.81
C THR A 595 7.45 18.55 -12.59
N SER A 596 8.24 19.60 -12.44
CA SER A 596 8.01 20.90 -13.10
C SER A 596 9.31 21.60 -13.44
N CYS A 597 9.21 22.78 -14.07
CA CYS A 597 10.33 23.61 -14.51
C CYS A 597 11.27 22.90 -15.51
N PRO A 598 10.75 22.38 -16.65
CA PRO A 598 11.54 21.58 -17.60
C PRO A 598 12.72 22.34 -18.23
N ASP A 599 12.65 23.67 -18.26
CA ASP A 599 13.68 24.55 -18.80
C ASP A 599 14.67 25.07 -17.74
N SER A 600 14.53 24.68 -16.47
CA SER A 600 15.43 25.10 -15.38
C SER A 600 16.69 24.21 -15.30
N GLU A 601 17.82 24.78 -14.87
CA GLU A 601 19.03 24.02 -14.50
C GLU A 601 19.05 23.62 -13.02
N LEU A 602 18.19 24.21 -12.20
CA LEU A 602 18.07 23.95 -10.77
C LEU A 602 16.65 23.46 -10.44
N PRO A 603 16.51 22.55 -9.48
CA PRO A 603 15.21 22.00 -9.12
C PRO A 603 14.26 23.07 -8.55
N PRO A 604 12.93 22.91 -8.70
CA PRO A 604 11.94 23.79 -8.09
C PRO A 604 11.90 23.66 -6.57
N THR A 605 11.48 24.75 -5.92
CA THR A 605 11.10 24.77 -4.51
C THR A 605 9.61 24.47 -4.39
N TRP A 606 9.23 23.47 -3.61
CA TRP A 606 7.82 23.11 -3.36
C TRP A 606 7.32 23.80 -2.09
N TYR A 607 6.17 24.47 -2.14
CA TYR A 607 5.65 25.24 -1.01
C TYR A 607 4.44 24.58 -0.36
N GLU A 608 3.43 24.19 -1.15
CA GLU A 608 2.16 23.73 -0.60
C GLU A 608 1.54 22.59 -1.42
N VAL A 609 0.81 21.74 -0.71
CA VAL A 609 -0.20 20.83 -1.28
C VAL A 609 -1.57 21.27 -0.78
N ARG A 610 -2.48 21.55 -1.68
CA ARG A 610 -3.87 21.94 -1.39
C ARG A 610 -4.82 20.87 -1.92
N TRP A 611 -5.92 20.59 -1.22
CA TRP A 611 -6.88 19.58 -1.62
C TRP A 611 -8.28 19.87 -1.10
N ASN A 612 -9.25 19.36 -1.86
CA ASN A 612 -10.66 19.40 -1.50
C ASN A 612 -11.17 17.96 -1.30
N GLY A 613 -11.85 17.74 -0.18
CA GLY A 613 -12.36 16.41 0.16
C GLY A 613 -13.53 16.45 1.11
N THR A 614 -14.36 15.41 1.03
CA THR A 614 -15.49 15.17 1.93
C THR A 614 -15.14 14.07 2.92
N THR A 615 -15.18 14.36 4.22
CA THR A 615 -14.90 13.41 5.31
C THR A 615 -16.13 13.22 6.20
N PRO A 616 -17.02 12.25 5.88
CA PRO A 616 -18.09 11.85 6.79
C PRO A 616 -17.56 11.43 8.17
N PRO A 617 -18.38 11.48 9.25
CA PRO A 617 -17.95 11.03 10.58
C PRO A 617 -17.37 9.61 10.57
N GLY A 618 -16.22 9.43 11.22
CA GLY A 618 -15.50 8.14 11.23
C GLY A 618 -14.64 7.89 9.99
N THR A 619 -14.38 8.91 9.17
CA THR A 619 -13.46 8.84 8.02
C THR A 619 -12.44 9.97 8.06
N SER A 620 -11.30 9.81 7.38
CA SER A 620 -10.28 10.87 7.26
C SER A 620 -9.63 10.89 5.89
N ILE A 621 -9.11 12.07 5.53
CA ILE A 621 -8.17 12.28 4.41
C ILE A 621 -6.95 12.98 4.99
N SER A 622 -5.77 12.38 4.85
CA SER A 622 -4.51 12.96 5.30
C SER A 622 -3.51 12.98 4.15
N ALA A 623 -2.71 14.03 4.02
CA ALA A 623 -1.70 14.15 2.97
C ALA A 623 -0.29 13.85 3.50
N PHE A 624 0.54 13.26 2.64
CA PHE A 624 1.95 12.98 2.86
C PHE A 624 2.76 13.37 1.63
N VAL A 625 4.01 13.76 1.84
CA VAL A 625 4.90 14.24 0.79
C VAL A 625 6.27 13.56 0.88
N GLN A 626 6.79 13.16 -0.28
CA GLN A 626 8.17 12.72 -0.47
C GLN A 626 8.79 13.56 -1.59
N THR A 627 10.08 13.88 -1.50
CA THR A 627 10.80 14.59 -2.56
C THR A 627 12.11 13.88 -2.91
N SER A 628 12.53 13.96 -4.17
CA SER A 628 13.79 13.39 -4.63
C SER A 628 14.31 14.11 -5.87
N ASN A 629 15.62 14.02 -6.09
CA ASN A 629 16.25 14.42 -7.35
C ASN A 629 16.36 13.27 -8.36
N ASP A 630 15.89 12.07 -8.00
CA ASP A 630 15.84 10.88 -8.84
C ASP A 630 14.46 10.23 -8.75
N ALA A 631 13.82 10.08 -9.92
CA ALA A 631 12.48 9.51 -10.04
C ALA A 631 12.41 8.05 -9.57
N ALA A 632 13.48 7.27 -9.75
CA ALA A 632 13.46 5.85 -9.38
C ALA A 632 13.46 5.64 -7.85
N SER A 633 14.13 6.53 -7.11
CA SER A 633 14.28 6.43 -5.67
C SER A 633 13.24 7.18 -4.84
N ILE A 634 12.39 8.04 -5.45
CA ILE A 634 11.44 8.87 -4.70
C ILE A 634 10.52 8.07 -3.77
N ARG A 635 10.13 6.85 -4.18
CA ARG A 635 9.28 5.95 -3.38
C ARG A 635 9.92 5.50 -2.06
N TYR A 636 11.25 5.57 -1.96
CA TYR A 636 12.03 5.23 -0.77
C TYR A 636 12.53 6.47 -0.02
N ALA A 637 12.20 7.67 -0.50
CA ALA A 637 12.57 8.91 0.19
C ALA A 637 11.80 9.04 1.52
N GLU A 638 12.30 9.90 2.38
CA GLU A 638 11.65 10.20 3.66
C GLU A 638 10.24 10.73 3.44
N ILE A 639 9.29 10.20 4.20
CA ILE A 639 7.88 10.57 4.15
C ILE A 639 7.64 11.65 5.18
N TYR A 640 7.17 12.81 4.73
CA TYR A 640 6.72 13.91 5.57
C TYR A 640 5.19 13.92 5.66
N GLY A 641 4.65 14.26 6.82
CA GLY A 641 3.22 14.19 7.13
C GLY A 641 2.97 13.56 8.52
N PRO A 642 1.71 13.23 8.85
CA PRO A 642 0.50 13.58 8.12
C PRO A 642 0.17 15.07 8.23
N TRP A 643 -0.29 15.67 7.14
CA TRP A 643 -1.13 16.86 7.21
C TRP A 643 -2.59 16.45 7.20
N GLU A 644 -3.29 16.72 8.31
CA GLU A 644 -4.70 16.34 8.50
C GLU A 644 -5.68 17.36 7.90
N ALA A 645 -5.19 18.51 7.44
CA ALA A 645 -5.99 19.59 6.88
C ALA A 645 -5.25 20.27 5.74
N SER A 646 -6.03 20.75 4.77
CA SER A 646 -5.54 21.56 3.66
C SER A 646 -5.54 23.05 4.03
N PRO A 647 -4.56 23.86 3.61
CA PRO A 647 -3.32 23.49 2.88
C PRO A 647 -2.28 22.79 3.77
N ALA A 648 -1.48 21.92 3.16
CA ALA A 648 -0.23 21.43 3.75
C ALA A 648 0.92 22.35 3.36
N ASP A 649 1.43 23.13 4.33
CA ASP A 649 2.66 23.90 4.20
C ASP A 649 3.87 22.97 4.35
N LEU A 650 4.69 22.88 3.29
CA LEU A 650 5.85 21.98 3.21
C LEU A 650 7.10 22.56 3.90
N SER A 651 7.05 23.82 4.32
CA SER A 651 8.12 24.51 5.03
C SER A 651 8.01 24.42 6.56
N ASP A 652 6.83 24.02 7.07
CA ASP A 652 6.54 23.89 8.50
C ASP A 652 6.27 22.44 8.92
N VAL A 653 6.24 22.19 10.23
CA VAL A 653 5.95 20.88 10.85
C VAL A 653 4.62 20.32 10.34
N PRO A 654 4.52 19.03 9.96
CA PRO A 654 5.48 17.93 10.12
C PRO A 654 6.71 17.93 9.19
N GLY A 655 6.83 18.92 8.29
CA GLY A 655 8.07 19.26 7.62
C GLY A 655 9.12 19.91 8.55
N PRO A 656 10.11 20.64 8.00
CA PRO A 656 10.28 20.99 6.60
C PRO A 656 10.65 19.78 5.73
N VAL A 657 10.02 19.65 4.56
CA VAL A 657 10.29 18.57 3.62
C VAL A 657 11.72 18.67 3.09
N ALA A 658 12.47 17.57 3.12
CA ALA A 658 13.83 17.49 2.57
C ALA A 658 14.05 16.23 1.72
N PRO A 659 14.78 16.33 0.59
CA PRO A 659 15.36 17.54 0.03
C PRO A 659 14.30 18.46 -0.59
N ASN A 660 14.39 19.77 -0.34
CA ASN A 660 13.60 20.79 -1.02
C ASN A 660 14.50 22.04 -1.10
N PRO A 661 14.93 22.50 -2.30
CA PRO A 661 14.42 22.19 -3.65
C PRO A 661 14.69 20.75 -4.15
N ALA A 662 13.80 20.20 -4.98
CA ALA A 662 13.93 18.87 -5.58
C ALA A 662 13.18 18.72 -6.92
N TRP A 663 13.72 17.90 -7.85
CA TRP A 663 13.12 17.70 -9.19
C TRP A 663 11.76 17.00 -9.18
N PHE A 664 11.53 16.13 -8.21
CA PHE A 664 10.33 15.32 -8.11
C PHE A 664 9.71 15.49 -6.73
N ILE A 665 8.39 15.62 -6.72
CA ILE A 665 7.55 15.53 -5.53
C ILE A 665 6.55 14.39 -5.73
N ARG A 666 6.34 13.59 -4.69
CA ARG A 666 5.25 12.61 -4.64
C ARG A 666 4.32 13.02 -3.52
N VAL A 667 3.06 13.30 -3.89
CA VAL A 667 1.98 13.53 -2.94
C VAL A 667 1.22 12.22 -2.77
N THR A 668 0.95 11.84 -1.52
CA THR A 668 0.13 10.67 -1.21
C THR A 668 -1.00 11.06 -0.27
N PHE A 669 -2.23 10.85 -0.70
CA PHE A 669 -3.42 10.98 0.12
C PHE A 669 -3.78 9.62 0.73
N LEU A 670 -3.99 9.62 2.04
CA LEU A 670 -4.49 8.50 2.82
C LEU A 670 -5.97 8.68 3.11
N LEU A 671 -6.79 7.76 2.62
CA LEU A 671 -8.22 7.69 2.89
C LEU A 671 -8.48 6.59 3.90
N THR A 672 -9.03 6.91 5.08
CA THR A 672 -9.36 5.90 6.11
C THR A 672 -10.85 5.88 6.45
N THR A 673 -11.35 4.72 6.91
CA THR A 673 -12.70 4.60 7.45
C THR A 673 -12.75 3.66 8.65
N GLU A 674 -13.51 4.03 9.69
CA GLU A 674 -13.87 3.13 10.80
C GLU A 674 -15.13 2.33 10.49
N ASN A 675 -15.91 2.75 9.49
CA ASN A 675 -17.15 2.11 9.06
C ASN A 675 -17.10 1.77 7.57
N ARG A 676 -17.07 0.48 7.27
CA ARG A 676 -16.89 -0.05 5.90
C ARG A 676 -18.00 0.33 4.90
N ASP A 677 -19.14 0.84 5.39
CA ASP A 677 -20.25 1.31 4.55
C ASP A 677 -20.13 2.81 4.19
N ILE A 678 -19.14 3.51 4.72
CA ILE A 678 -18.90 4.95 4.53
C ILE A 678 -17.46 5.15 4.09
N THR A 679 -17.23 6.04 3.13
CA THR A 679 -15.92 6.28 2.54
C THR A 679 -15.64 7.79 2.48
N PRO A 680 -14.41 8.25 2.81
CA PRO A 680 -14.01 9.62 2.50
C PRO A 680 -13.87 9.79 0.98
N ILE A 681 -14.01 11.02 0.51
CA ILE A 681 -14.00 11.37 -0.92
C ILE A 681 -12.94 12.45 -1.16
N LEU A 682 -11.92 12.15 -1.97
CA LEU A 682 -10.97 13.15 -2.47
C LEU A 682 -11.43 13.62 -3.85
N HIS A 683 -11.77 14.91 -3.97
CA HIS A 683 -12.31 15.49 -5.19
C HIS A 683 -11.19 15.95 -6.14
N ASP A 684 -10.27 16.74 -5.60
CA ASP A 684 -9.23 17.44 -6.35
C ASP A 684 -8.07 17.83 -5.43
N PHE A 685 -6.92 18.14 -6.04
CA PHE A 685 -5.78 18.70 -5.32
C PHE A 685 -4.91 19.56 -6.24
N ASP A 686 -4.17 20.51 -5.66
CA ASP A 686 -3.25 21.38 -6.37
C ASP A 686 -1.89 21.48 -5.66
N LEU A 687 -0.86 21.75 -6.46
CA LEU A 687 0.53 21.91 -6.02
C LEU A 687 1.00 23.33 -6.26
N VAL A 688 1.74 23.88 -5.31
CA VAL A 688 2.39 25.20 -5.42
C VAL A 688 3.91 25.04 -5.40
N TRP A 689 4.59 25.60 -6.40
CA TRP A 689 6.05 25.57 -6.49
C TRP A 689 6.61 26.85 -7.11
N GLU A 690 7.91 27.07 -6.97
CA GLU A 690 8.62 28.15 -7.65
C GLU A 690 9.85 27.59 -8.38
N CYS A 691 10.00 27.96 -9.66
CA CYS A 691 11.20 27.61 -10.42
C CYS A 691 12.39 28.45 -9.97
N ALA A 692 13.59 27.87 -9.99
CA ALA A 692 14.80 28.65 -9.79
C ALA A 692 15.05 29.59 -10.99
N PHE A 693 15.46 30.83 -10.70
CA PHE A 693 15.69 31.85 -11.72
C PHE A 693 16.87 31.49 -12.64
N GLN A 694 16.63 31.53 -13.95
CA GLN A 694 17.69 31.56 -14.97
C GLN A 694 17.78 32.93 -15.63
N GLY A 695 18.80 33.70 -15.28
CA GLY A 695 19.18 34.89 -16.02
C GLY A 695 20.50 35.47 -15.51
N PRO A 696 21.36 36.02 -16.39
CA PRO A 696 22.54 36.74 -15.94
C PRO A 696 22.08 38.02 -15.23
N GLU A 697 22.71 38.36 -14.10
CA GLU A 697 22.63 39.72 -13.55
C GLU A 697 22.82 40.71 -14.71
N LYS A 698 21.84 41.58 -14.93
CA LYS A 698 21.94 42.73 -15.83
C LYS A 698 21.67 44.00 -15.06
#